data_AF-A0A3B8IS11-F1
#
_entry.id   AF-A0A3B8IS11-F1
#
_cell.length_a   1.000
_cell.length_b   1.000
_cell.length_c   1.000
_cell.angle_alpha   90.00
_cell.angle_beta   90.00
_cell.angle_gamma   90.00
#
_symmetry.space_group_name_H-M   'P 1'
#
loop_
_entity.id
_entity.type
_entity.pdbx_description
1 polymer ?
#
loop_
_entity_poly.entity_id
_entity_poly.type
_entity_poly.pdbx_seq_one_letter_code
_entity_poly.pdbx_strand_id
1 'polypeptide(L)'
;MAVYFFTEVDKLDGIQGAADAYGPDDTNPTTEWHTTSKFQITSKAKAFACVSGALIVQQSAADPSLVNIILKPYFNIDNMDTGYFIYRGIEKAGLIHTVTNPTTNQPEDKIIPQASTNNDLVRNYWLLDSQLDPQDGNPSAIGYSSTPTDTEKVTGALHLNNPHARTAFVKAGSWIGDFVDSTTHDIGFEVVVKTNDFEPTFGYVRAADHTIEVTTGLSAAQEAARREGILSFMDPAAFYGRMIRTGVKYFETSGGNLTRYTTSSNASSTRFIYTKLVSKFHTRNRVYIDIRGDLGHSYNAYGNYNSGQANDIRYALGGSGPLTGHPYATQSWPILYFETAQTTTGSNNRLRFRLRIDDNTTPIFYLPNIRDYWNNTGSGSRFTRGMVPTGNNGGWAKMLSFQFRNVGSGSSRHSIANHIKAYYFRRKMVANADYDNRLPREEHYYHNAFISIDTPALGSGNVGPYDSVSNPNPVYIKEPINHANGLGGYEVVMKQEAYWDSSKILLTTTMTYENGQTKSGKEFYPYIYPEELPLTNITYRGAFPNAAQNNESLNSRLKILCRKFHSGTNELRIPSINLFKSFEGASAKYSKENCLLMGLTHGELNAIKAVTGLDTNHERYIYLEPAATNFEFTENRGPAGSQYRVRYFKFLVRVQGIGSGTNTFTVQTPQMGGQDMYVYTRDGQFFSSKAFGADIPVSMRNRYPNETGTGKVELEHYIAFHIYQNAGGNTLTGTLNNCADNHRLIKISDNLDFALMVPDNQDQDCHSTTQATTFDNKQVFYFWHAADNTVTQVGNFHLVVADRVKRSGNLNGSGAGWTQIADYTNCNGTNYRQNYGVDADGAHRQNNTRHISSTGTKGWRSYKAETKQKIFMIRMVNNEQNILTNSTFQRNNTNEITYQGTLRFYANPAIAAAVMGALFETTAIVESGGFAFADGSCYPSSTHVNGEAFDTDYLTAINDEKDFIRRLHCYGFQRVIVGKTSLSANGATLSYNGYSGTPRLNDNTLPSGLTIITDPPSYSLHHNHLHADTYDYWELDDVELDL
;
A
#
# COMPACT_ATOMS: atom_id res chain seq x y z
N MET A 1 -3.46 -11.83 -23.66
CA MET A 1 -2.45 -11.20 -24.54
C MET A 1 -1.80 -12.29 -25.38
N ALA A 2 -1.52 -12.04 -26.66
CA ALA A 2 -0.82 -13.01 -27.50
C ALA A 2 0.68 -12.74 -27.50
N VAL A 3 1.49 -13.77 -27.29
CA VAL A 3 2.96 -13.74 -27.42
C VAL A 3 3.35 -14.55 -28.65
N TYR A 4 4.32 -14.05 -29.40
CA TYR A 4 4.86 -14.69 -30.60
C TYR A 4 6.30 -15.12 -30.37
N PHE A 5 6.69 -16.24 -30.97
CA PHE A 5 8.07 -16.64 -31.11
C PHE A 5 8.81 -15.65 -32.02
N PHE A 6 10.07 -15.38 -31.73
CA PHE A 6 10.82 -14.26 -32.31
C PHE A 6 11.16 -14.43 -33.80
N THR A 7 11.10 -15.65 -34.34
CA THR A 7 11.47 -15.98 -35.72
C THR A 7 10.65 -17.16 -36.28
N GLU A 8 10.91 -17.54 -37.52
CA GLU A 8 10.41 -18.78 -38.14
C GLU A 8 11.07 -20.01 -37.52
N VAL A 9 10.26 -20.91 -36.95
CA VAL A 9 10.77 -22.02 -36.12
C VAL A 9 11.54 -23.05 -36.94
N ASP A 10 11.11 -23.26 -38.19
CA ASP A 10 11.72 -24.18 -39.15
C ASP A 10 13.04 -23.67 -39.73
N LYS A 11 13.36 -22.39 -39.54
CA LYS A 11 14.62 -21.77 -39.99
C LYS A 11 15.75 -21.84 -38.96
N LEU A 12 15.44 -22.17 -37.71
CA LEU A 12 16.44 -22.42 -36.69
C LEU A 12 17.01 -23.84 -36.86
N ASP A 13 18.28 -23.92 -37.26
CA ASP A 13 18.98 -25.18 -37.49
C ASP A 13 19.29 -25.89 -36.17
N GLY A 14 18.69 -27.06 -35.98
CA GLY A 14 19.00 -27.92 -34.85
C GLY A 14 18.80 -27.25 -33.48
N ILE A 15 19.71 -27.56 -32.55
CA ILE A 15 19.76 -27.01 -31.20
C ILE A 15 20.89 -25.99 -31.18
N GLN A 16 20.65 -24.84 -30.56
CA GLN A 16 21.64 -23.81 -30.27
C GLN A 16 22.97 -24.40 -29.70
N GLY A 17 24.10 -23.85 -30.15
CA GLY A 17 25.43 -24.16 -29.63
C GLY A 17 25.57 -23.79 -28.14
N ALA A 18 26.45 -24.49 -27.42
CA ALA A 18 26.66 -24.25 -25.99
C ALA A 18 27.28 -22.86 -25.72
N ALA A 19 28.31 -22.48 -26.49
CA ALA A 19 28.95 -21.16 -26.42
C ALA A 19 28.05 -19.99 -26.88
N ASP A 20 26.90 -20.30 -27.48
CA ASP A 20 25.91 -19.32 -27.95
C ASP A 20 24.72 -19.18 -27.00
N ALA A 21 24.72 -19.96 -25.92
CA ALA A 21 23.63 -20.06 -24.97
C ALA A 21 23.63 -18.91 -23.95
N TYR A 22 22.44 -18.58 -23.44
CA TYR A 22 22.33 -17.73 -22.27
C TYR A 22 22.91 -18.42 -21.03
N GLY A 23 23.70 -17.69 -20.25
CA GLY A 23 24.26 -18.19 -19.00
C GLY A 23 25.76 -17.97 -18.86
N PRO A 24 26.39 -18.63 -17.88
CA PRO A 24 27.84 -18.61 -17.70
C PRO A 24 28.57 -19.07 -18.97
N ASP A 25 29.65 -18.37 -19.32
CA ASP A 25 30.53 -18.79 -20.41
C ASP A 25 31.18 -20.15 -20.07
N ASP A 26 31.33 -21.03 -21.06
CA ASP A 26 31.87 -22.38 -20.84
C ASP A 26 33.36 -22.36 -20.48
N THR A 27 34.10 -21.34 -20.94
CA THR A 27 35.55 -21.19 -20.69
C THR A 27 35.85 -20.37 -19.44
N ASN A 28 35.01 -19.38 -19.14
CA ASN A 28 35.12 -18.43 -18.03
C ASN A 28 33.85 -18.40 -17.15
N PRO A 29 33.36 -19.54 -16.65
CA PRO A 29 32.03 -19.65 -16.04
C PRO A 29 31.83 -18.81 -14.77
N THR A 30 32.92 -18.40 -14.11
CA THR A 30 32.86 -17.61 -12.88
C THR A 30 33.02 -16.11 -13.09
N THR A 31 33.37 -15.66 -14.29
CA THR A 31 33.68 -14.25 -14.57
C THR A 31 32.90 -13.69 -15.76
N GLU A 32 32.41 -14.53 -16.68
CA GLU A 32 31.64 -14.11 -17.84
C GLU A 32 30.24 -14.77 -17.88
N TRP A 33 29.24 -13.96 -18.21
CA TRP A 33 27.85 -14.40 -18.38
C TRP A 33 27.25 -13.81 -19.66
N HIS A 34 26.89 -14.66 -20.61
CA HIS A 34 26.20 -14.27 -21.83
C HIS A 34 24.74 -13.94 -21.56
N THR A 35 24.31 -12.75 -21.97
CA THR A 35 22.90 -12.35 -21.91
C THR A 35 22.20 -12.54 -23.26
N THR A 36 22.95 -12.55 -24.36
CA THR A 36 22.47 -12.80 -25.71
C THR A 36 22.39 -14.30 -26.03
N SER A 37 21.20 -14.80 -26.39
CA SER A 37 21.08 -16.12 -27.01
C SER A 37 21.33 -16.00 -28.51
N LYS A 38 22.43 -16.56 -29.00
CA LYS A 38 22.81 -16.52 -30.42
C LYS A 38 22.36 -17.77 -31.16
N PHE A 39 22.09 -17.66 -32.47
CA PHE A 39 21.69 -18.77 -33.32
C PHE A 39 22.35 -18.68 -34.69
N GLN A 40 22.59 -19.86 -35.26
CA GLN A 40 22.94 -20.05 -36.66
C GLN A 40 21.67 -20.34 -37.46
N ILE A 41 21.52 -19.74 -38.64
CA ILE A 41 20.43 -20.03 -39.58
C ILE A 41 20.99 -20.20 -40.99
N THR A 42 20.61 -21.29 -41.66
CA THR A 42 21.11 -21.68 -43.00
C THR A 42 20.49 -20.87 -44.14
N SER A 43 19.42 -20.13 -43.87
CA SER A 43 18.79 -19.22 -44.83
C SER A 43 18.13 -18.07 -44.08
N LYS A 44 17.95 -16.94 -44.77
CA LYS A 44 17.22 -15.78 -44.24
C LYS A 44 15.91 -16.20 -43.59
N ALA A 45 15.61 -15.62 -42.43
CA ALA A 45 14.42 -15.90 -41.65
C ALA A 45 13.75 -14.61 -41.20
N LYS A 46 12.43 -14.58 -41.20
CA LYS A 46 11.67 -13.41 -40.75
C LYS A 46 11.78 -13.22 -39.25
N ALA A 47 12.08 -12.00 -38.83
CA ALA A 47 11.96 -11.57 -37.44
C ALA A 47 10.53 -11.10 -37.15
N PHE A 48 9.95 -11.56 -36.04
CA PHE A 48 8.61 -11.19 -35.61
C PHE A 48 8.61 -10.46 -34.27
N ALA A 49 7.84 -9.39 -34.17
CA ALA A 49 7.58 -8.71 -32.91
C ALA A 49 6.90 -9.67 -31.92
N CYS A 50 7.58 -10.03 -30.82
CA CYS A 50 7.08 -11.00 -29.84
C CYS A 50 5.77 -10.53 -29.20
N VAL A 51 5.59 -9.21 -29.07
CA VAL A 51 4.42 -8.54 -28.53
C VAL A 51 4.16 -7.22 -29.24
N SER A 52 3.01 -6.60 -28.97
CA SER A 52 2.77 -5.22 -29.39
C SER A 52 3.59 -4.26 -28.54
N GLY A 53 4.17 -3.24 -29.15
CA GLY A 53 5.04 -2.31 -28.44
C GLY A 53 5.61 -1.20 -29.31
N ALA A 54 6.48 -0.43 -28.68
CA ALA A 54 7.30 0.62 -29.24
C ALA A 54 8.68 0.06 -29.59
N LEU A 55 9.19 0.29 -30.79
CA LEU A 55 10.53 -0.12 -31.18
C LEU A 55 11.33 1.02 -31.81
N ILE A 56 12.64 0.86 -31.80
CA ILE A 56 13.57 1.60 -32.64
C ILE A 56 14.54 0.64 -33.33
N VAL A 57 15.04 1.06 -34.49
CA VAL A 57 16.08 0.39 -35.27
C VAL A 57 17.41 1.11 -35.07
N GLN A 58 18.50 0.39 -34.86
CA GLN A 58 19.83 0.96 -34.65
C GLN A 58 20.88 0.22 -35.47
N GLN A 59 21.89 0.96 -35.94
CA GLN A 59 23.02 0.37 -36.67
C GLN A 59 23.70 -0.71 -35.83
N SER A 60 23.95 -1.90 -36.40
CA SER A 60 24.77 -2.89 -35.72
C SER A 60 26.24 -2.51 -35.81
N ALA A 61 26.97 -2.66 -34.71
CA ALA A 61 28.41 -2.55 -34.64
C ALA A 61 29.12 -3.82 -35.14
N ALA A 62 28.39 -4.93 -35.32
CA ALA A 62 28.93 -6.17 -35.89
C ALA A 62 29.29 -5.98 -37.37
N ASP A 63 28.38 -5.37 -38.14
CA ASP A 63 28.54 -5.16 -39.58
C ASP A 63 27.65 -4.00 -40.08
N PRO A 64 28.15 -3.11 -40.96
CA PRO A 64 27.38 -1.99 -41.53
C PRO A 64 26.10 -2.38 -42.30
N SER A 65 26.04 -3.61 -42.82
CA SER A 65 24.87 -4.18 -43.52
C SER A 65 23.80 -4.70 -42.56
N LEU A 66 24.02 -4.65 -41.25
CA LEU A 66 23.11 -5.13 -40.23
C LEU A 66 22.57 -4.02 -39.35
N VAL A 67 21.38 -4.24 -38.81
CA VAL A 67 20.77 -3.43 -37.77
C VAL A 67 20.28 -4.31 -36.62
N ASN A 68 20.15 -3.69 -35.45
CA ASN A 68 19.55 -4.30 -34.28
C ASN A 68 18.23 -3.57 -33.97
N ILE A 69 17.27 -4.30 -33.43
CA ILE A 69 15.96 -3.76 -33.05
C ILE A 69 15.76 -3.96 -31.56
N ILE A 70 15.39 -2.90 -30.86
CA ILE A 70 14.93 -2.97 -29.46
C ILE A 70 13.44 -2.64 -29.41
N LEU A 71 12.67 -3.52 -28.78
CA LEU A 71 11.21 -3.46 -28.67
C LEU A 71 10.80 -3.41 -27.19
N LYS A 72 10.15 -2.31 -26.80
CA LYS A 72 9.53 -2.10 -25.49
C LYS A 72 8.05 -2.51 -25.51
N PRO A 73 7.63 -3.53 -24.74
CA PRO A 73 6.23 -3.92 -24.63
C PRO A 73 5.35 -2.80 -24.06
N TYR A 74 4.10 -2.70 -24.52
CA TYR A 74 3.12 -1.82 -23.89
C TYR A 74 2.57 -2.33 -22.56
N PHE A 75 2.64 -3.64 -22.35
CA PHE A 75 2.04 -4.32 -21.22
C PHE A 75 2.96 -5.41 -20.70
N ASN A 76 2.83 -5.72 -19.42
CA ASN A 76 3.52 -6.85 -18.80
C ASN A 76 3.00 -8.17 -19.35
N ILE A 77 3.90 -9.14 -19.54
CA ILE A 77 3.62 -10.43 -20.18
C ILE A 77 3.65 -11.51 -19.10
N ASP A 78 2.55 -12.24 -18.90
CA ASP A 78 2.48 -13.33 -17.91
C ASP A 78 2.95 -12.91 -16.49
N ASN A 79 2.55 -11.71 -16.05
CA ASN A 79 3.01 -11.07 -14.81
C ASN A 79 4.54 -10.97 -14.69
N MET A 80 5.25 -10.90 -15.81
CA MET A 80 6.66 -10.56 -15.89
C MET A 80 6.80 -9.10 -16.26
N ASP A 81 7.66 -8.40 -15.52
CA ASP A 81 8.08 -7.05 -15.82
C ASP A 81 9.11 -7.06 -16.96
N THR A 82 8.76 -7.58 -18.13
CA THR A 82 9.64 -7.50 -19.32
C THR A 82 9.82 -6.03 -19.70
N GLY A 83 11.08 -5.58 -19.71
CA GLY A 83 11.46 -4.24 -20.12
C GLY A 83 11.59 -4.13 -21.64
N TYR A 84 12.38 -5.02 -22.23
CA TYR A 84 12.72 -4.98 -23.66
C TYR A 84 12.92 -6.37 -24.26
N PHE A 85 12.65 -6.49 -25.55
CA PHE A 85 13.17 -7.54 -26.42
C PHE A 85 14.19 -6.94 -27.36
N ILE A 86 15.32 -7.62 -27.58
CA ILE A 86 16.34 -7.14 -28.53
C ILE A 86 16.60 -8.23 -29.56
N TYR A 87 16.58 -7.82 -30.82
CA TYR A 87 16.83 -8.63 -31.99
C TYR A 87 18.15 -8.15 -32.59
N ARG A 88 19.12 -9.05 -32.75
CA ARG A 88 20.43 -8.72 -33.32
C ARG A 88 20.64 -9.44 -34.65
N GLY A 89 21.26 -8.74 -35.61
CA GLY A 89 21.57 -9.30 -36.93
C GLY A 89 20.40 -9.25 -37.94
N ILE A 90 19.64 -8.15 -37.95
CA ILE A 90 18.61 -7.89 -38.97
C ILE A 90 19.25 -7.24 -40.19
N GLU A 91 18.88 -7.67 -41.40
CA GLU A 91 19.39 -7.11 -42.65
C GLU A 91 18.98 -5.63 -42.82
N LYS A 92 19.95 -4.72 -42.89
CA LYS A 92 19.72 -3.29 -43.09
C LYS A 92 18.97 -3.03 -44.38
N ALA A 93 19.37 -3.69 -45.48
CA ALA A 93 18.79 -3.49 -46.82
C ALA A 93 17.28 -3.80 -46.91
N GLY A 94 16.74 -4.60 -45.98
CA GLY A 94 15.30 -4.86 -45.88
C GLY A 94 14.49 -3.74 -45.19
N LEU A 95 15.16 -2.70 -44.69
CA LEU A 95 14.57 -1.60 -43.93
C LEU A 95 15.02 -0.24 -44.43
N ILE A 96 16.32 -0.08 -44.67
CA ILE A 96 17.01 1.17 -44.97
C ILE A 96 17.96 0.95 -46.14
N HIS A 97 17.98 1.89 -47.07
CA HIS A 97 18.93 1.93 -48.18
C HIS A 97 19.61 3.30 -48.23
N THR A 98 20.84 3.34 -48.75
CA THR A 98 21.58 4.58 -48.93
C THR A 98 21.35 5.11 -50.34
N VAL A 99 20.84 6.34 -50.45
CA VAL A 99 20.68 7.07 -51.73
C VAL A 99 21.70 8.20 -51.81
N THR A 100 21.90 8.76 -53.01
CA THR A 100 22.64 10.02 -53.16
C THR A 100 21.65 11.17 -53.04
N ASN A 101 21.83 12.05 -52.05
CA ASN A 101 21.01 13.24 -51.91
C ASN A 101 21.22 14.15 -53.14
N PRO A 102 20.17 14.51 -53.90
CA PRO A 102 20.30 15.24 -55.15
C PRO A 102 20.77 16.70 -54.96
N THR A 103 20.67 17.23 -53.75
CA THR A 103 21.05 18.61 -53.41
C THR A 103 22.50 18.69 -52.92
N THR A 104 22.94 17.74 -52.10
CA THR A 104 24.29 17.76 -51.48
C THR A 104 25.28 16.84 -52.19
N ASN A 105 24.81 15.94 -53.06
CA ASN A 105 25.58 14.86 -53.68
C ASN A 105 26.32 13.97 -52.65
N GLN A 106 25.77 13.86 -51.45
CA GLN A 106 26.27 13.02 -50.36
C GLN A 106 25.39 11.79 -50.17
N PRO A 107 25.93 10.66 -49.70
CA PRO A 107 25.12 9.51 -49.30
C PRO A 107 24.18 9.89 -48.14
N GLU A 108 22.93 9.50 -48.24
CA GLU A 108 21.91 9.68 -47.22
C GLU A 108 21.12 8.37 -47.06
N ASP A 109 20.91 7.93 -45.82
CA ASP A 109 20.09 6.76 -45.53
C ASP A 109 18.60 7.11 -45.61
N LYS A 110 17.80 6.25 -46.26
CA LYS A 110 16.36 6.36 -46.43
C LYS A 110 15.66 5.03 -46.14
N ILE A 111 14.47 5.07 -45.57
CA ILE A 111 13.57 3.91 -45.47
C ILE A 111 13.27 3.41 -46.89
N ILE A 112 13.32 2.09 -47.11
CA ILE A 112 13.05 1.53 -48.46
C ILE A 112 11.66 1.92 -48.97
N PRO A 113 11.50 2.19 -50.28
CA PRO A 113 10.20 2.55 -50.85
C PRO A 113 9.15 1.46 -50.63
N GLN A 114 7.87 1.87 -50.58
CA GLN A 114 6.76 0.94 -50.39
C GLN A 114 6.68 -0.10 -51.52
N ALA A 115 6.74 -1.39 -51.18
CA ALA A 115 6.50 -2.51 -52.08
C ALA A 115 5.65 -3.60 -51.40
N SER A 116 4.99 -4.44 -52.20
CA SER A 116 4.15 -5.55 -51.69
C SER A 116 4.95 -6.63 -50.96
N THR A 117 6.25 -6.70 -51.19
CA THR A 117 7.19 -7.61 -50.56
C THR A 117 7.82 -7.07 -49.27
N ASN A 118 7.55 -5.81 -48.90
CA ASN A 118 8.12 -5.20 -47.71
C ASN A 118 7.58 -5.86 -46.44
N ASN A 119 8.38 -5.81 -45.38
CA ASN A 119 7.95 -6.19 -44.05
C ASN A 119 6.84 -5.27 -43.51
N ASP A 120 6.15 -5.75 -42.47
CA ASP A 120 5.00 -5.05 -41.91
C ASP A 120 5.40 -3.70 -41.29
N LEU A 121 6.62 -3.57 -40.75
CA LEU A 121 7.13 -2.31 -40.18
C LEU A 121 7.22 -1.22 -41.26
N VAL A 122 7.90 -1.49 -42.38
CA VAL A 122 8.03 -0.55 -43.50
C VAL A 122 6.66 -0.26 -44.13
N ARG A 123 5.83 -1.30 -44.32
CA ARG A 123 4.49 -1.11 -44.88
C ARG A 123 3.64 -0.20 -43.99
N ASN A 124 3.67 -0.40 -42.67
CA ASN A 124 2.92 0.42 -41.73
C ASN A 124 3.45 1.86 -41.65
N TYR A 125 4.77 2.05 -41.78
CA TYR A 125 5.35 3.40 -41.89
C TYR A 125 4.74 4.17 -43.07
N TRP A 126 4.79 3.62 -44.29
CA TRP A 126 4.26 4.31 -45.48
C TRP A 126 2.72 4.51 -45.44
N LEU A 127 1.99 3.59 -44.81
CA LEU A 127 0.56 3.76 -44.57
C LEU A 127 0.23 4.93 -43.64
N LEU A 128 1.09 5.21 -42.65
CA LEU A 128 0.93 6.36 -41.73
C LEU A 128 1.46 7.66 -42.34
N ASP A 129 2.59 7.59 -43.04
CA ASP A 129 3.26 8.72 -43.69
C ASP A 129 2.34 9.37 -44.74
N SER A 130 1.69 8.55 -45.58
CA SER A 130 0.69 9.00 -46.55
C SER A 130 -0.56 9.66 -45.93
N GLN A 131 -0.79 9.49 -44.63
CA GLN A 131 -1.92 10.09 -43.91
C GLN A 131 -1.55 11.37 -43.15
N LEU A 132 -0.26 11.59 -42.83
CA LEU A 132 0.15 12.63 -41.88
C LEU A 132 0.93 13.78 -42.52
N ASP A 133 1.81 13.50 -43.49
CA ASP A 133 2.55 14.41 -44.38
C ASP A 133 3.65 13.54 -45.04
N PRO A 134 3.74 13.41 -46.38
CA PRO A 134 4.71 12.51 -47.00
C PRO A 134 6.14 12.94 -46.66
N GLN A 135 6.80 12.23 -45.76
CA GLN A 135 8.23 12.44 -45.54
C GLN A 135 9.03 11.64 -46.58
N ASP A 136 10.19 12.18 -46.94
CA ASP A 136 11.16 11.62 -47.88
C ASP A 136 11.84 10.34 -47.33
N GLY A 137 11.09 9.44 -46.69
CA GLY A 137 11.58 8.19 -46.10
C GLY A 137 12.65 8.38 -45.02
N ASN A 138 12.53 9.37 -44.13
CA ASN A 138 13.56 9.64 -43.13
C ASN A 138 13.72 8.45 -42.14
N PRO A 139 14.90 7.80 -42.04
CA PRO A 139 15.12 6.65 -41.14
C PRO A 139 14.93 6.97 -39.66
N SER A 140 15.05 8.24 -39.25
CA SER A 140 14.79 8.65 -37.88
C SER A 140 13.33 8.39 -37.47
N ALA A 141 12.41 8.23 -38.42
CA ALA A 141 11.01 7.89 -38.16
C ALA A 141 10.82 6.48 -37.56
N ILE A 142 11.75 5.57 -37.80
CA ILE A 142 11.82 4.24 -37.16
C ILE A 142 12.96 4.16 -36.14
N GLY A 143 13.49 5.32 -35.74
CA GLY A 143 14.49 5.46 -34.70
C GLY A 143 15.90 5.20 -35.16
N TYR A 144 16.17 5.03 -36.46
CA TYR A 144 17.52 4.86 -36.99
C TYR A 144 18.23 6.19 -37.12
N SER A 145 19.26 6.38 -36.30
CA SER A 145 20.07 7.60 -36.29
C SER A 145 21.44 7.33 -35.68
N SER A 146 22.47 7.96 -36.26
CA SER A 146 23.83 8.00 -35.74
C SER A 146 24.06 9.16 -34.77
N THR A 147 23.10 10.08 -34.63
CA THR A 147 23.24 11.25 -33.75
C THR A 147 23.31 10.91 -32.26
N PRO A 148 22.50 9.96 -31.72
CA PRO A 148 22.60 9.57 -30.33
C PRO A 148 23.96 8.96 -30.00
N THR A 149 24.56 9.39 -28.89
CA THR A 149 25.84 8.84 -28.40
C THR A 149 25.65 7.45 -27.79
N ASP A 150 26.68 6.63 -27.78
CA ASP A 150 26.61 5.27 -27.23
C ASP A 150 26.28 5.22 -25.73
N THR A 151 26.52 6.33 -25.01
CA THR A 151 26.20 6.49 -23.58
C THR A 151 24.77 6.94 -23.33
N GLU A 152 24.08 7.47 -24.34
CA GLU A 152 22.71 7.97 -24.21
C GLU A 152 21.72 6.80 -23.97
N LYS A 153 20.71 7.03 -23.11
CA LYS A 153 19.70 6.03 -22.77
C LYS A 153 18.63 5.93 -23.86
N VAL A 154 18.21 4.71 -24.16
CA VAL A 154 17.22 4.43 -25.23
C VAL A 154 15.79 4.79 -24.80
N THR A 155 15.51 4.81 -23.50
CA THR A 155 14.21 5.25 -22.95
C THR A 155 13.73 6.58 -23.50
N GLY A 156 14.62 7.59 -23.58
CA GLY A 156 14.26 8.92 -24.09
C GLY A 156 13.75 8.89 -25.53
N ALA A 157 14.32 8.04 -26.39
CA ALA A 157 13.87 7.86 -27.76
C ALA A 157 12.55 7.07 -27.84
N LEU A 158 12.36 6.09 -26.96
CA LEU A 158 11.13 5.28 -26.87
C LEU A 158 9.93 6.04 -26.26
N HIS A 159 10.17 7.21 -25.65
CA HIS A 159 9.15 8.06 -25.03
C HIS A 159 8.75 9.28 -25.89
N LEU A 160 9.05 9.27 -27.19
CA LEU A 160 8.68 10.30 -28.18
C LEU A 160 9.35 11.68 -27.97
N ASN A 161 10.31 11.81 -27.05
CA ASN A 161 10.94 13.08 -26.71
C ASN A 161 12.31 13.30 -27.37
N ASN A 162 12.83 12.32 -28.13
CA ASN A 162 14.10 12.47 -28.83
C ASN A 162 13.87 13.00 -30.26
N PRO A 163 14.36 14.22 -30.60
CA PRO A 163 14.19 14.78 -31.95
C PRO A 163 14.97 14.00 -33.03
N HIS A 164 15.97 13.21 -32.63
CA HIS A 164 16.89 12.51 -33.52
C HIS A 164 16.53 11.03 -33.75
N ALA A 165 15.70 10.42 -32.90
CA ALA A 165 15.27 9.03 -33.04
C ALA A 165 13.81 8.88 -32.56
N ARG A 166 12.88 8.74 -33.51
CA ARG A 166 11.45 8.55 -33.22
C ARG A 166 11.12 7.08 -33.08
N THR A 167 10.12 6.78 -32.26
CA THR A 167 9.63 5.42 -32.05
C THR A 167 8.70 4.98 -33.19
N ALA A 168 8.84 3.74 -33.63
CA ALA A 168 7.84 3.06 -34.44
C ALA A 168 6.99 2.12 -33.58
N PHE A 169 5.72 1.96 -33.95
CA PHE A 169 4.77 1.11 -33.21
C PHE A 169 4.42 -0.13 -34.01
N VAL A 170 4.44 -1.29 -33.36
CA VAL A 170 4.16 -2.59 -33.99
C VAL A 170 3.13 -3.40 -33.22
N LYS A 171 2.42 -4.26 -33.95
CA LYS A 171 1.52 -5.26 -33.36
C LYS A 171 2.27 -6.57 -33.12
N ALA A 172 1.88 -7.31 -32.10
CA ALA A 172 2.37 -8.67 -31.85
C ALA A 172 2.25 -9.54 -33.12
N GLY A 173 3.34 -10.19 -33.50
CA GLY A 173 3.44 -11.04 -34.70
C GLY A 173 3.66 -10.29 -36.01
N SER A 174 3.88 -8.97 -35.98
CA SER A 174 4.29 -8.22 -37.18
C SER A 174 5.68 -8.68 -37.63
N TRP A 175 5.87 -8.84 -38.93
CA TRP A 175 7.18 -9.04 -39.55
C TRP A 175 7.95 -7.72 -39.52
N ILE A 176 9.08 -7.67 -38.79
CA ILE A 176 9.83 -6.43 -38.49
C ILE A 176 11.19 -6.34 -39.19
N GLY A 177 11.50 -7.30 -40.06
CA GLY A 177 12.77 -7.41 -40.78
C GLY A 177 13.15 -8.86 -41.00
N ASP A 178 14.25 -9.09 -41.69
CA ASP A 178 14.80 -10.43 -41.94
C ASP A 178 16.13 -10.58 -41.22
N PHE A 179 16.28 -11.67 -40.48
CA PHE A 179 17.58 -12.13 -40.01
C PHE A 179 18.42 -12.58 -41.20
N VAL A 180 19.70 -12.20 -41.21
CA VAL A 180 20.65 -12.64 -42.23
C VAL A 180 21.00 -14.12 -42.05
N ASP A 181 21.34 -14.79 -43.15
CA ASP A 181 21.88 -16.14 -43.04
C ASP A 181 23.24 -16.13 -42.34
N SER A 182 23.51 -17.22 -41.63
CA SER A 182 24.65 -17.32 -40.72
C SER A 182 25.92 -17.79 -41.39
N THR A 183 26.00 -17.72 -42.72
CA THR A 183 27.28 -17.91 -43.42
C THR A 183 28.27 -16.80 -43.09
N THR A 184 27.78 -15.66 -42.60
CA THR A 184 28.59 -14.48 -42.27
C THR A 184 28.40 -13.98 -40.84
N HIS A 185 27.21 -14.11 -40.24
CA HIS A 185 26.91 -13.52 -38.94
C HIS A 185 25.90 -14.34 -38.11
N ASP A 186 26.13 -14.42 -36.81
CA ASP A 186 25.16 -15.00 -35.87
C ASP A 186 23.98 -14.04 -35.67
N ILE A 187 22.80 -14.59 -35.47
CA ILE A 187 21.62 -13.81 -35.07
C ILE A 187 21.44 -13.90 -33.56
N GLY A 188 20.93 -12.84 -32.92
CA GLY A 188 20.81 -12.78 -31.47
C GLY A 188 19.40 -12.42 -30.98
N PHE A 189 19.01 -12.99 -29.85
CA PHE A 189 17.76 -12.63 -29.16
C PHE A 189 17.98 -12.48 -27.64
N GLU A 190 17.44 -11.40 -27.08
CA GLU A 190 17.52 -11.08 -25.65
C GLU A 190 16.15 -10.74 -25.06
N VAL A 191 15.96 -11.14 -23.81
CA VAL A 191 14.84 -10.71 -22.97
C VAL A 191 15.41 -9.94 -21.79
N VAL A 192 15.22 -8.61 -21.81
CA VAL A 192 15.61 -7.72 -20.71
C VAL A 192 14.41 -7.55 -19.80
N VAL A 193 14.58 -7.80 -18.51
CA VAL A 193 13.55 -7.54 -17.49
C VAL A 193 13.80 -6.17 -16.84
N LYS A 194 12.74 -5.51 -16.40
CA LYS A 194 12.86 -4.25 -15.66
C LYS A 194 13.60 -4.52 -14.35
N THR A 195 14.67 -3.78 -14.12
CA THR A 195 15.43 -3.72 -12.86
C THR A 195 15.80 -2.26 -12.57
N ASN A 196 16.32 -2.00 -11.38
CA ASN A 196 16.96 -0.72 -11.11
C ASN A 196 18.41 -0.68 -11.61
N ASP A 197 19.01 -1.84 -11.88
CA ASP A 197 20.45 -1.97 -12.13
C ASP A 197 20.83 -1.76 -13.60
N PHE A 198 19.85 -1.83 -14.52
CA PHE A 198 20.13 -1.83 -15.95
C PHE A 198 19.12 -0.99 -16.74
N GLU A 199 19.67 -0.04 -17.50
CA GLU A 199 18.93 0.77 -18.47
C GLU A 199 19.70 0.78 -19.80
N PRO A 200 19.13 0.22 -20.88
CA PRO A 200 19.77 0.13 -22.19
C PRO A 200 20.27 1.48 -22.72
N THR A 201 21.52 1.52 -23.16
CA THR A 201 22.07 2.64 -23.93
C THR A 201 22.03 2.35 -25.43
N PHE A 202 22.20 3.38 -26.26
CA PHE A 202 22.34 3.19 -27.70
C PHE A 202 23.54 2.29 -28.03
N GLY A 203 24.68 2.43 -27.34
CA GLY A 203 25.84 1.57 -27.54
C GLY A 203 25.55 0.10 -27.26
N TYR A 204 24.82 -0.19 -26.18
CA TYR A 204 24.39 -1.55 -25.85
C TYR A 204 23.45 -2.15 -26.92
N VAL A 205 22.53 -1.35 -27.47
CA VAL A 205 21.64 -1.81 -28.56
C VAL A 205 22.41 -2.02 -29.86
N ARG A 206 23.41 -1.17 -30.16
CA ARG A 206 24.25 -1.28 -31.36
C ARG A 206 25.22 -2.46 -31.29
N ALA A 207 25.63 -2.91 -30.10
CA ALA A 207 26.59 -4.00 -29.93
C ALA A 207 26.20 -5.30 -30.66
N ALA A 208 27.18 -6.12 -31.02
CA ALA A 208 26.95 -7.41 -31.69
C ALA A 208 26.25 -8.41 -30.77
N ASP A 209 26.65 -8.44 -29.50
CA ASP A 209 26.11 -9.22 -28.41
C ASP A 209 26.35 -8.48 -27.08
N HIS A 210 26.01 -9.12 -25.97
CA HIS A 210 26.32 -8.60 -24.65
C HIS A 210 26.68 -9.73 -23.68
N THR A 211 27.81 -9.52 -23.00
CA THR A 211 28.34 -10.36 -21.94
C THR A 211 28.60 -9.50 -20.72
N ILE A 212 28.15 -9.98 -19.57
CA ILE A 212 28.50 -9.38 -18.28
C ILE A 212 29.81 -10.00 -17.83
N GLU A 213 30.86 -9.18 -17.85
CA GLU A 213 32.19 -9.56 -17.37
C GLU A 213 32.48 -8.95 -16.00
N VAL A 214 33.04 -9.75 -15.11
CA VAL A 214 33.63 -9.35 -13.83
C VAL A 214 35.15 -9.27 -14.01
N THR A 215 35.64 -8.05 -14.27
CA THR A 215 37.07 -7.79 -14.50
C THR A 215 37.88 -7.87 -13.21
N THR A 216 39.18 -8.18 -13.31
CA THR A 216 40.09 -8.15 -12.15
C THR A 216 40.25 -6.73 -11.59
N GLY A 217 40.37 -6.60 -10.26
CA GLY A 217 40.65 -5.33 -9.58
C GLY A 217 39.43 -4.58 -9.04
N LEU A 218 38.23 -5.15 -9.14
CA LEU A 218 37.03 -4.63 -8.49
C LEU A 218 37.10 -4.87 -6.97
N SER A 219 36.53 -3.94 -6.18
CA SER A 219 36.25 -4.18 -4.77
C SER A 219 35.18 -5.28 -4.61
N ALA A 220 35.08 -5.90 -3.44
CA ALA A 220 34.05 -6.93 -3.19
C ALA A 220 32.62 -6.42 -3.45
N ALA A 221 32.33 -5.15 -3.10
CA ALA A 221 31.03 -4.54 -3.34
C ALA A 221 30.79 -4.28 -4.85
N GLN A 222 31.82 -3.83 -5.58
CA GLN A 222 31.76 -3.64 -7.03
C GLN A 222 31.59 -4.95 -7.78
N GLU A 223 32.30 -6.01 -7.35
CA GLU A 223 32.14 -7.35 -7.89
C GLU A 223 30.71 -7.86 -7.65
N ALA A 224 30.19 -7.75 -6.43
CA ALA A 224 28.83 -8.15 -6.11
C ALA A 224 27.80 -7.39 -6.97
N ALA A 225 27.89 -6.05 -7.05
CA ALA A 225 27.01 -5.23 -7.87
C ALA A 225 27.09 -5.60 -9.37
N ARG A 226 28.30 -5.85 -9.89
CA ARG A 226 28.48 -6.29 -11.28
C ARG A 226 27.81 -7.63 -11.55
N ARG A 227 27.90 -8.56 -10.59
CA ARG A 227 27.27 -9.89 -10.67
C ARG A 227 25.75 -9.83 -10.59
N GLU A 228 25.17 -8.93 -9.79
CA GLU A 228 23.72 -8.69 -9.73
C GLU A 228 23.15 -8.28 -11.10
N GLY A 229 23.97 -7.67 -11.96
CA GLY A 229 23.58 -7.23 -13.30
C GLY A 229 22.95 -8.32 -14.16
N ILE A 230 23.31 -9.60 -13.99
CA ILE A 230 22.72 -10.72 -14.75
C ILE A 230 21.22 -10.84 -14.53
N LEU A 231 20.75 -10.36 -13.38
CA LEU A 231 19.36 -10.48 -12.96
C LEU A 231 18.45 -9.44 -13.63
N SER A 232 19.03 -8.59 -14.50
CA SER A 232 18.35 -7.72 -15.46
C SER A 232 17.99 -8.42 -16.76
N PHE A 233 18.36 -9.69 -16.89
CA PHE A 233 18.13 -10.49 -18.08
C PHE A 233 17.39 -11.78 -17.73
N MET A 234 16.68 -12.32 -18.71
CA MET A 234 16.00 -13.59 -18.61
C MET A 234 16.38 -14.47 -19.80
N ASP A 235 16.66 -15.74 -19.50
CA ASP A 235 16.85 -16.75 -20.54
C ASP A 235 15.61 -16.84 -21.46
N PRO A 236 15.75 -16.63 -22.77
CA PRO A 236 14.65 -16.78 -23.71
C PRO A 236 13.96 -18.15 -23.66
N ALA A 237 14.70 -19.24 -23.39
CA ALA A 237 14.13 -20.57 -23.23
C ALA A 237 13.17 -20.64 -22.04
N ALA A 238 13.56 -20.02 -20.92
CA ALA A 238 12.74 -19.94 -19.71
C ALA A 238 11.54 -18.99 -19.90
N PHE A 239 11.73 -17.86 -20.60
CA PHE A 239 10.66 -16.93 -20.98
C PHE A 239 9.54 -17.66 -21.74
N TYR A 240 9.86 -18.40 -22.80
CA TYR A 240 8.87 -19.17 -23.54
C TYR A 240 8.36 -20.38 -22.75
N GLY A 241 9.23 -21.10 -22.02
CA GLY A 241 8.86 -22.29 -21.26
C GLY A 241 7.84 -22.02 -20.14
N ARG A 242 7.85 -20.83 -19.55
CA ARG A 242 6.83 -20.38 -18.61
C ARG A 242 5.43 -20.30 -19.22
N MET A 243 5.33 -20.00 -20.51
CA MET A 243 4.07 -19.86 -21.23
C MET A 243 3.44 -21.20 -21.63
N ILE A 244 3.86 -22.32 -21.03
CA ILE A 244 3.32 -23.65 -21.30
C ILE A 244 1.80 -23.76 -21.10
N ARG A 245 1.21 -22.92 -20.24
CA ARG A 245 -0.24 -22.89 -19.99
C ARG A 245 -0.98 -21.94 -20.92
N THR A 246 -0.38 -20.79 -21.23
CA THR A 246 -1.01 -19.73 -22.04
C THR A 246 -0.81 -19.94 -23.54
N GLY A 247 0.23 -20.68 -23.92
CA GLY A 247 0.66 -20.91 -25.30
C GLY A 247 1.41 -19.72 -25.90
N VAL A 248 2.17 -20.03 -26.95
CA VAL A 248 2.94 -19.08 -27.77
C VAL A 248 2.52 -19.28 -29.22
N LYS A 249 2.33 -18.18 -29.95
CA LYS A 249 2.10 -18.20 -31.39
C LYS A 249 3.42 -18.26 -32.12
N TYR A 250 3.48 -18.94 -33.25
CA TYR A 250 4.71 -19.03 -34.03
C TYR A 250 4.38 -19.19 -35.50
N PHE A 251 5.39 -19.01 -36.34
CA PHE A 251 5.29 -19.21 -37.77
C PHE A 251 6.21 -20.34 -38.22
N GLU A 252 5.74 -21.11 -39.20
CA GLU A 252 6.55 -22.08 -39.95
C GLU A 252 6.30 -21.86 -41.45
N THR A 253 7.32 -22.05 -42.26
CA THR A 253 7.18 -22.06 -43.72
C THR A 253 6.86 -23.49 -44.21
N SER A 254 5.70 -23.66 -44.84
CA SER A 254 5.27 -24.94 -45.43
C SER A 254 4.84 -24.74 -46.88
N GLY A 255 5.50 -25.43 -47.81
CA GLY A 255 5.20 -25.31 -49.25
C GLY A 255 5.39 -23.89 -49.80
N GLY A 256 6.33 -23.12 -49.24
CA GLY A 256 6.56 -21.71 -49.59
C GLY A 256 5.60 -20.71 -48.96
N ASN A 257 4.61 -21.17 -48.19
CA ASN A 257 3.65 -20.31 -47.49
C ASN A 257 3.97 -20.22 -46.01
N LEU A 258 4.04 -18.99 -45.50
CA LEU A 258 4.18 -18.71 -44.08
C LEU A 258 2.83 -18.97 -43.38
N THR A 259 2.79 -19.97 -42.50
CA THR A 259 1.57 -20.34 -41.77
C THR A 259 1.72 -20.04 -40.28
N ARG A 260 0.68 -19.47 -39.67
CA ARG A 260 0.64 -19.14 -38.25
C ARG A 260 0.03 -20.28 -37.44
N TYR A 261 0.71 -20.68 -36.38
CA TYR A 261 0.27 -21.71 -35.44
C TYR A 261 0.18 -21.18 -34.00
N THR A 262 -0.31 -22.00 -33.08
CA THR A 262 -0.32 -21.72 -31.64
C THR A 262 0.00 -23.02 -30.91
N THR A 263 0.90 -22.96 -29.93
CA THR A 263 1.16 -24.10 -29.06
C THR A 263 -0.04 -24.25 -28.10
N SER A 264 -1.04 -25.04 -28.49
CA SER A 264 -2.35 -25.07 -27.82
C SER A 264 -2.30 -25.52 -26.35
N SER A 265 -3.28 -25.08 -25.56
CA SER A 265 -3.42 -25.29 -24.11
C SER A 265 -3.94 -26.67 -23.68
N ASN A 266 -4.06 -27.65 -24.59
CA ASN A 266 -4.55 -28.98 -24.23
C ASN A 266 -3.50 -29.77 -23.43
N ALA A 267 -3.91 -30.47 -22.37
CA ALA A 267 -2.99 -31.17 -21.47
C ALA A 267 -2.11 -32.21 -22.19
N SER A 268 -2.62 -32.87 -23.24
CA SER A 268 -1.86 -33.78 -24.11
C SER A 268 -0.88 -33.06 -25.05
N SER A 269 -1.09 -31.77 -25.32
CA SER A 269 -0.22 -30.88 -26.11
C SER A 269 0.67 -29.97 -25.28
N THR A 270 0.66 -30.05 -23.94
CA THR A 270 1.57 -29.23 -23.08
C THR A 270 3.05 -29.48 -23.37
N ARG A 271 3.40 -30.63 -23.97
CA ARG A 271 4.75 -30.90 -24.48
C ARG A 271 5.07 -30.21 -25.81
N PHE A 272 4.05 -29.71 -26.51
CA PHE A 272 4.19 -29.15 -27.85
C PHE A 272 5.04 -27.88 -27.87
N ILE A 273 4.84 -26.98 -26.89
CA ILE A 273 5.70 -25.80 -26.73
C ILE A 273 7.16 -26.19 -26.55
N TYR A 274 7.42 -27.24 -25.77
CA TYR A 274 8.77 -27.73 -25.57
C TYR A 274 9.34 -28.31 -26.86
N THR A 275 8.63 -29.24 -27.50
CA THR A 275 9.13 -29.91 -28.71
C THR A 275 9.31 -28.96 -29.89
N LYS A 276 8.49 -27.91 -29.99
CA LYS A 276 8.51 -26.97 -31.11
C LYS A 276 9.42 -25.78 -30.89
N LEU A 277 9.32 -25.12 -29.73
CA LEU A 277 9.96 -23.82 -29.51
C LEU A 277 11.15 -23.94 -28.56
N VAL A 278 10.92 -24.45 -27.34
CA VAL A 278 11.94 -24.47 -26.28
C VAL A 278 13.09 -25.43 -26.63
N SER A 279 12.83 -26.51 -27.37
CA SER A 279 13.83 -27.49 -27.80
C SER A 279 14.95 -26.91 -28.66
N LYS A 280 14.73 -25.73 -29.27
CA LYS A 280 15.71 -25.03 -30.10
C LYS A 280 16.85 -24.40 -29.28
N PHE A 281 16.63 -24.20 -27.98
CA PHE A 281 17.61 -23.56 -27.09
C PHE A 281 18.53 -24.60 -26.44
N HIS A 282 19.77 -24.21 -26.15
CA HIS A 282 20.70 -25.06 -25.40
C HIS A 282 20.18 -25.28 -23.98
N THR A 283 19.68 -24.21 -23.34
CA THR A 283 19.14 -24.15 -21.97
C THR A 283 17.72 -24.69 -21.82
N ARG A 284 17.21 -25.44 -22.80
CA ARG A 284 15.82 -25.96 -22.87
C ARG A 284 15.31 -26.70 -21.63
N ASN A 285 16.21 -27.22 -20.79
CA ASN A 285 15.89 -27.95 -19.57
C ASN A 285 16.20 -27.20 -18.27
N ARG A 286 16.65 -25.95 -18.36
CA ARG A 286 17.17 -25.18 -17.24
C ARG A 286 16.07 -24.47 -16.46
N VAL A 287 15.99 -24.79 -15.17
CA VAL A 287 15.08 -24.13 -14.22
C VAL A 287 15.87 -23.18 -13.36
N TYR A 288 15.56 -21.89 -13.45
CA TYR A 288 16.16 -20.83 -12.65
C TYR A 288 15.34 -20.54 -11.41
N ILE A 289 16.02 -20.33 -10.29
CA ILE A 289 15.47 -19.89 -9.02
C ILE A 289 16.15 -18.59 -8.65
N ASP A 290 15.38 -17.51 -8.75
CA ASP A 290 15.73 -16.15 -8.40
C ASP A 290 14.98 -15.75 -7.13
N ILE A 291 15.69 -15.67 -6.00
CA ILE A 291 15.20 -15.26 -4.69
C ILE A 291 15.83 -13.91 -4.37
N ARG A 292 15.00 -12.93 -4.03
CA ARG A 292 15.42 -11.57 -3.63
C ARG A 292 15.18 -11.30 -2.15
N GLY A 293 15.96 -10.39 -1.57
CA GLY A 293 15.76 -9.85 -0.22
C GLY A 293 14.79 -8.66 -0.17
N ASP A 294 14.83 -7.92 0.94
CA ASP A 294 13.92 -6.79 1.24
C ASP A 294 13.99 -5.62 0.24
N LEU A 295 15.17 -5.40 -0.36
CA LEU A 295 15.43 -4.28 -1.27
C LEU A 295 15.55 -4.71 -2.74
N GLY A 296 15.25 -5.98 -3.07
CA GLY A 296 15.28 -6.47 -4.45
C GLY A 296 16.61 -7.02 -4.95
N HIS A 297 17.70 -6.93 -4.17
CA HIS A 297 18.96 -7.66 -4.42
C HIS A 297 18.82 -9.17 -4.18
N SER A 298 19.71 -9.99 -4.75
CA SER A 298 19.64 -11.44 -4.57
C SER A 298 19.73 -11.88 -3.11
N TYR A 299 19.24 -13.09 -2.83
CA TYR A 299 19.30 -13.70 -1.52
C TYR A 299 20.75 -13.84 -1.06
N ASN A 300 21.03 -13.35 0.15
CA ASN A 300 22.37 -13.30 0.71
C ASN A 300 23.35 -12.35 -0.02
N ALA A 301 22.86 -11.37 -0.79
CA ALA A 301 23.70 -10.34 -1.42
C ALA A 301 24.65 -9.63 -0.43
N TYR A 302 24.18 -9.45 0.82
CA TYR A 302 24.94 -8.83 1.91
C TYR A 302 25.75 -9.82 2.78
N GLY A 303 25.69 -11.11 2.48
CA GLY A 303 26.40 -12.15 3.22
C GLY A 303 25.88 -12.43 4.64
N ASN A 304 24.71 -11.90 5.01
CA ASN A 304 24.13 -12.03 6.36
C ASN A 304 23.67 -13.46 6.71
N TYR A 305 23.47 -14.33 5.71
CA TYR A 305 23.10 -15.73 5.91
C TYR A 305 24.29 -16.69 5.91
N ASN A 306 25.53 -16.17 5.82
CA ASN A 306 26.73 -17.00 5.77
C ASN A 306 27.03 -17.64 7.14
N SER A 307 26.95 -18.96 7.21
CA SER A 307 27.31 -19.75 8.39
C SER A 307 28.81 -20.07 8.50
N GLY A 308 29.64 -19.53 7.60
CA GLY A 308 31.06 -19.85 7.49
C GLY A 308 31.36 -21.16 6.74
N GLN A 309 30.33 -21.85 6.22
CA GLN A 309 30.47 -23.14 5.52
C GLN A 309 29.87 -23.17 4.09
N ALA A 310 29.65 -22.02 3.45
CA ALA A 310 29.01 -21.93 2.12
C ALA A 310 27.70 -22.75 2.08
N ASN A 311 26.81 -22.48 3.04
CA ASN A 311 25.60 -23.26 3.32
C ASN A 311 24.44 -22.29 3.57
N ASP A 312 24.19 -21.44 2.58
CA ASP A 312 23.20 -20.37 2.63
C ASP A 312 21.80 -20.90 2.29
N ILE A 313 21.74 -21.94 1.44
CA ILE A 313 20.52 -22.61 1.03
C ILE A 313 20.68 -24.12 1.12
N ARG A 314 19.60 -24.81 1.47
CA ARG A 314 19.53 -26.27 1.40
C ARG A 314 18.52 -26.69 0.37
N TYR A 315 18.89 -27.51 -0.61
CA TYR A 315 17.94 -27.99 -1.61
C TYR A 315 18.11 -29.48 -1.94
N ALA A 316 17.07 -30.05 -2.57
CA ALA A 316 17.08 -31.38 -3.15
C ALA A 316 16.18 -31.39 -4.39
N LEU A 317 16.64 -32.10 -5.42
CA LEU A 317 15.84 -32.44 -6.59
C LEU A 317 15.06 -33.74 -6.30
N GLY A 318 13.79 -33.80 -6.71
CA GLY A 318 12.91 -34.95 -6.50
C GLY A 318 12.19 -35.02 -5.15
N GLY A 319 11.47 -36.12 -4.95
CA GLY A 319 10.48 -36.27 -3.87
C GLY A 319 11.01 -36.68 -2.49
N SER A 320 12.07 -37.48 -2.42
CA SER A 320 12.47 -38.20 -1.19
C SER A 320 13.90 -37.98 -0.71
N GLY A 321 14.79 -37.39 -1.52
CA GLY A 321 16.19 -37.17 -1.14
C GLY A 321 16.40 -36.20 0.04
N PRO A 322 17.52 -36.30 0.78
CA PRO A 322 17.88 -35.34 1.82
C PRO A 322 18.18 -33.97 1.21
N LEU A 323 17.86 -32.89 1.93
CA LEU A 323 18.26 -31.54 1.55
C LEU A 323 19.76 -31.35 1.86
N THR A 324 20.55 -30.98 0.86
CA THR A 324 21.99 -30.72 1.01
C THR A 324 22.26 -29.22 0.98
N GLY A 325 23.29 -28.80 1.72
CA GLY A 325 23.68 -27.39 1.85
C GLY A 325 24.55 -26.90 0.71
N HIS A 326 24.29 -25.70 0.22
CA HIS A 326 25.00 -25.06 -0.88
C HIS A 326 25.10 -23.54 -0.66
N PRO A 327 26.08 -22.86 -1.29
CA PRO A 327 26.01 -21.41 -1.43
C PRO A 327 24.79 -21.03 -2.29
N TYR A 328 24.24 -19.84 -2.07
CA TYR A 328 23.25 -19.30 -3.00
C TYR A 328 23.96 -18.68 -4.23
N ALA A 329 24.59 -19.54 -5.02
CA ALA A 329 25.23 -19.14 -6.27
C ALA A 329 25.42 -20.34 -7.20
N THR A 330 25.37 -20.11 -8.51
CA THR A 330 25.83 -21.07 -9.52
C THR A 330 27.02 -20.48 -10.24
N GLN A 331 28.19 -21.13 -10.14
CA GLN A 331 29.44 -20.62 -10.72
C GLN A 331 29.72 -19.15 -10.33
N SER A 332 29.56 -18.82 -9.04
CA SER A 332 29.74 -17.47 -8.49
C SER A 332 28.70 -16.42 -8.91
N TRP A 333 27.66 -16.79 -9.65
CA TRP A 333 26.56 -15.89 -10.03
C TRP A 333 25.38 -15.97 -9.05
N PRO A 334 24.70 -14.85 -8.73
CA PRO A 334 23.67 -14.76 -7.69
C PRO A 334 22.30 -15.34 -8.11
N ILE A 335 22.31 -16.48 -8.78
CA ILE A 335 21.14 -17.21 -9.24
C ILE A 335 21.40 -18.71 -9.15
N LEU A 336 20.37 -19.49 -8.82
CA LEU A 336 20.45 -20.95 -8.88
C LEU A 336 19.82 -21.45 -10.17
N TYR A 337 20.44 -22.42 -10.82
CA TYR A 337 19.77 -23.15 -11.90
C TYR A 337 20.01 -24.66 -11.87
N PHE A 338 19.06 -25.40 -12.43
CA PHE A 338 19.07 -26.87 -12.47
C PHE A 338 18.67 -27.39 -13.85
N GLU A 339 19.44 -28.33 -14.39
CA GLU A 339 19.19 -28.96 -15.70
C GLU A 339 19.06 -30.49 -15.64
N THR A 340 19.49 -31.08 -14.53
CA THR A 340 19.56 -32.53 -14.35
C THR A 340 18.17 -33.16 -14.40
N ALA A 341 18.04 -34.25 -15.16
CA ALA A 341 16.83 -35.06 -15.17
C ALA A 341 16.55 -35.62 -13.77
N GLN A 342 15.28 -35.69 -13.40
CA GLN A 342 14.84 -36.29 -12.14
C GLN A 342 14.19 -37.64 -12.39
N THR A 343 14.43 -38.58 -11.48
CA THR A 343 13.74 -39.88 -11.48
C THR A 343 12.31 -39.71 -10.96
N THR A 344 11.33 -39.67 -11.86
CA THR A 344 9.90 -39.52 -11.56
C THR A 344 9.01 -40.18 -12.63
N THR A 345 7.88 -40.74 -12.20
CA THR A 345 6.82 -41.23 -13.11
C THR A 345 5.77 -40.16 -13.39
N GLY A 346 5.71 -39.10 -12.58
CA GLY A 346 4.78 -37.99 -12.70
C GLY A 346 5.14 -37.01 -13.82
N SER A 347 4.18 -36.16 -14.19
CA SER A 347 4.34 -35.11 -15.22
C SER A 347 5.08 -33.87 -14.73
N ASN A 348 5.55 -33.90 -13.47
CA ASN A 348 6.27 -32.81 -12.85
C ASN A 348 7.57 -33.31 -12.21
N ASN A 349 8.61 -32.50 -12.35
CA ASN A 349 9.81 -32.53 -11.52
C ASN A 349 9.59 -31.67 -10.28
N ARG A 350 10.30 -31.99 -9.19
CA ARG A 350 10.14 -31.34 -7.90
C ARG A 350 11.46 -30.73 -7.44
N LEU A 351 11.41 -29.49 -6.96
CA LEU A 351 12.49 -28.86 -6.20
C LEU A 351 11.99 -28.68 -4.77
N ARG A 352 12.79 -29.07 -3.78
CA ARG A 352 12.54 -28.76 -2.38
C ARG A 352 13.71 -27.97 -1.85
N PHE A 353 13.46 -26.93 -1.05
CA PHE A 353 14.53 -26.15 -0.46
C PHE A 353 14.14 -25.54 0.90
N ARG A 354 15.15 -25.10 1.65
CA ARG A 354 15.05 -24.32 2.87
C ARG A 354 16.03 -23.16 2.78
N LEU A 355 15.59 -22.01 3.27
CA LEU A 355 16.42 -20.81 3.42
C LEU A 355 16.85 -20.67 4.88
N ARG A 356 17.94 -19.94 5.13
CA ARG A 356 18.38 -19.60 6.49
C ARG A 356 17.45 -18.58 7.13
N ILE A 357 17.30 -18.68 8.44
CA ILE A 357 16.54 -17.74 9.27
C ILE A 357 17.50 -16.71 9.85
N ASP A 358 18.60 -17.10 10.48
CA ASP A 358 19.61 -16.22 11.08
C ASP A 358 19.03 -14.94 11.71
N ASP A 359 19.35 -13.76 11.19
CA ASP A 359 18.83 -12.46 11.64
C ASP A 359 17.34 -12.26 11.28
N ASN A 360 16.84 -12.94 10.25
CA ASN A 360 15.43 -12.96 9.85
C ASN A 360 14.59 -13.90 10.74
N THR A 361 14.42 -13.54 12.00
CA THR A 361 13.68 -14.34 13.01
C THR A 361 12.21 -14.62 12.69
N THR A 362 11.62 -13.94 11.69
CA THR A 362 10.23 -14.13 11.28
C THR A 362 10.10 -13.99 9.75
N PRO A 363 10.59 -14.96 8.97
CA PRO A 363 10.64 -14.79 7.53
C PRO A 363 9.26 -14.84 6.88
N ILE A 364 9.13 -14.07 5.79
CA ILE A 364 8.02 -14.17 4.85
C ILE A 364 8.57 -14.55 3.49
N PHE A 365 8.03 -15.62 2.92
CA PHE A 365 8.29 -15.96 1.53
C PHE A 365 7.12 -15.46 0.67
N TYR A 366 7.43 -14.57 -0.28
CA TYR A 366 6.46 -13.96 -1.19
C TYR A 366 6.74 -14.41 -2.63
N LEU A 367 5.69 -14.93 -3.28
CA LEU A 367 5.73 -15.38 -4.66
C LEU A 367 4.69 -14.58 -5.46
N PRO A 368 5.10 -13.54 -6.22
CA PRO A 368 4.16 -12.69 -6.94
C PRO A 368 3.29 -13.48 -7.92
N ASN A 369 3.82 -14.52 -8.56
CA ASN A 369 3.08 -15.35 -9.51
C ASN A 369 2.90 -16.78 -8.99
N ILE A 370 1.75 -17.06 -8.35
CA ILE A 370 1.42 -18.38 -7.79
C ILE A 370 0.83 -19.37 -8.81
N ARG A 371 0.32 -18.90 -9.95
CA ARG A 371 -0.50 -19.73 -10.87
C ARG A 371 0.28 -20.88 -11.50
N ASP A 372 1.60 -20.78 -11.57
CA ASP A 372 2.45 -21.73 -12.28
C ASP A 372 3.14 -22.76 -11.39
N TYR A 373 3.26 -22.48 -10.08
CA TYR A 373 4.07 -23.27 -9.14
C TYR A 373 3.21 -23.92 -8.07
N TRP A 374 2.70 -25.12 -8.37
CA TRP A 374 1.85 -25.88 -7.46
C TRP A 374 2.60 -26.23 -6.16
N ASN A 375 2.10 -25.74 -5.03
CA ASN A 375 2.69 -25.91 -3.70
C ASN A 375 1.68 -26.53 -2.72
N ASN A 376 2.19 -27.20 -1.68
CA ASN A 376 1.43 -27.94 -0.66
C ASN A 376 0.57 -27.06 0.29
N THR A 377 0.41 -25.76 0.03
CA THR A 377 -0.20 -24.79 0.97
C THR A 377 -1.72 -24.68 0.89
N GLY A 378 -2.39 -25.41 -0.02
CA GLY A 378 -3.85 -25.56 -0.08
C GLY A 378 -4.68 -24.28 -0.31
N SER A 379 -4.04 -23.11 -0.33
CA SER A 379 -4.66 -21.80 -0.42
C SER A 379 -3.86 -21.03 -1.47
N GLY A 380 -4.52 -20.40 -2.44
CA GLY A 380 -3.87 -19.58 -3.48
C GLY A 380 -3.18 -18.30 -2.95
N SER A 381 -2.62 -18.35 -1.74
CA SER A 381 -1.89 -17.29 -1.07
C SER A 381 -0.50 -17.12 -1.68
N ARG A 382 -0.20 -15.90 -2.13
CA ARG A 382 1.15 -15.48 -2.56
C ARG A 382 2.16 -15.43 -1.42
N PHE A 383 1.70 -15.54 -0.18
CA PHE A 383 2.53 -15.48 1.03
C PHE A 383 2.61 -16.84 1.71
N THR A 384 3.82 -17.24 2.08
CA THR A 384 4.06 -18.29 3.08
C THR A 384 4.59 -17.63 4.35
N ARG A 385 3.79 -17.68 5.42
CA ARG A 385 4.10 -17.11 6.74
C ARG A 385 4.43 -18.20 7.75
N GLY A 386 4.93 -17.79 8.92
CA GLY A 386 5.31 -18.74 9.97
C GLY A 386 6.38 -19.69 9.47
N MET A 387 7.34 -19.17 8.70
CA MET A 387 8.43 -19.92 8.09
C MET A 387 9.40 -20.48 9.12
N VAL A 388 9.32 -20.06 10.38
CA VAL A 388 10.06 -20.66 11.49
C VAL A 388 9.40 -22.00 11.89
N PRO A 389 10.11 -23.13 11.83
CA PRO A 389 9.61 -24.42 12.31
C PRO A 389 9.41 -24.42 13.83
N THR A 390 8.46 -25.23 14.32
CA THR A 390 8.33 -25.52 15.75
C THR A 390 9.43 -26.50 16.17
N GLY A 391 10.48 -26.02 16.84
CA GLY A 391 11.62 -26.83 17.31
C GLY A 391 12.98 -26.31 16.82
N ASN A 392 14.08 -26.80 17.41
CA ASN A 392 15.43 -26.42 17.01
C ASN A 392 15.78 -27.03 15.64
N ASN A 393 15.54 -26.28 14.56
CA ASN A 393 15.83 -26.71 13.20
C ASN A 393 17.17 -26.15 12.68
N GLY A 394 18.10 -25.79 13.58
CA GLY A 394 19.46 -25.36 13.23
C GLY A 394 19.53 -24.09 12.37
N GLY A 395 18.61 -23.13 12.60
CA GLY A 395 18.57 -21.86 11.85
C GLY A 395 17.95 -21.96 10.44
N TRP A 396 17.18 -23.00 10.14
CA TRP A 396 16.56 -23.20 8.81
C TRP A 396 15.05 -22.99 8.82
N ALA A 397 14.56 -22.30 7.79
CA ALA A 397 13.15 -22.11 7.52
C ALA A 397 12.43 -23.43 7.20
N LYS A 398 11.10 -23.38 7.22
CA LYS A 398 10.23 -24.45 6.74
C LYS A 398 10.56 -24.75 5.28
N MET A 399 10.42 -26.03 4.93
CA MET A 399 10.70 -26.49 3.58
C MET A 399 9.67 -25.92 2.60
N LEU A 400 10.18 -25.28 1.56
CA LEU A 400 9.44 -24.86 0.38
C LEU A 400 9.57 -25.93 -0.70
N SER A 401 8.56 -26.03 -1.56
CA SER A 401 8.56 -26.99 -2.66
C SER A 401 8.03 -26.36 -3.93
N PHE A 402 8.71 -26.53 -5.05
CA PHE A 402 8.18 -26.17 -6.36
C PHE A 402 8.03 -27.40 -7.24
N GLN A 403 7.07 -27.33 -8.14
CA GLN A 403 6.84 -28.34 -9.16
C GLN A 403 6.96 -27.68 -10.54
N PHE A 404 7.70 -28.33 -11.42
CA PHE A 404 7.94 -27.88 -12.79
C PHE A 404 7.45 -28.96 -13.74
N ARG A 405 6.80 -28.56 -14.83
CA ARG A 405 6.44 -29.50 -15.90
C ARG A 405 7.71 -30.17 -16.45
N ASN A 406 7.61 -31.47 -16.72
CA ASN A 406 8.74 -32.25 -17.23
C ASN A 406 8.44 -32.87 -18.61
N VAL A 407 9.51 -33.32 -19.26
CA VAL A 407 9.54 -33.96 -20.58
C VAL A 407 10.39 -35.24 -20.53
N GLY A 408 10.21 -36.10 -21.54
CA GLY A 408 10.85 -37.40 -21.63
C GLY A 408 9.87 -38.57 -21.42
N SER A 409 10.34 -39.77 -21.74
CA SER A 409 9.67 -41.06 -21.50
C SER A 409 10.38 -41.83 -20.38
N GLY A 410 9.71 -42.80 -19.76
CA GLY A 410 10.27 -43.56 -18.65
C GLY A 410 10.35 -42.76 -17.34
N SER A 411 11.32 -43.11 -16.50
CA SER A 411 11.53 -42.55 -15.16
C SER A 411 12.50 -41.36 -15.15
N SER A 412 13.43 -41.22 -16.10
CA SER A 412 14.34 -40.06 -16.17
C SER A 412 13.68 -38.94 -16.98
N ARG A 413 13.31 -37.84 -16.31
CA ARG A 413 12.59 -36.73 -16.96
C ARG A 413 13.25 -35.38 -16.71
N HIS A 414 13.50 -34.63 -17.77
CA HIS A 414 14.02 -33.26 -17.68
C HIS A 414 12.90 -32.27 -17.42
N SER A 415 13.19 -31.19 -16.71
CA SER A 415 12.26 -30.08 -16.57
C SER A 415 12.16 -29.32 -17.88
N ILE A 416 11.02 -28.68 -18.16
CA ILE A 416 10.94 -27.65 -19.20
C ILE A 416 11.56 -26.37 -18.63
N ALA A 417 12.33 -25.64 -19.43
CA ALA A 417 12.95 -24.39 -19.01
C ALA A 417 11.95 -23.44 -18.31
N ASN A 418 12.36 -22.85 -17.20
CA ASN A 418 11.46 -22.04 -16.38
C ASN A 418 12.25 -21.08 -15.48
N HIS A 419 11.62 -19.99 -15.02
CA HIS A 419 12.24 -19.00 -14.15
C HIS A 419 11.29 -18.58 -13.02
N ILE A 420 11.64 -18.94 -11.78
CA ILE A 420 10.92 -18.48 -10.59
C ILE A 420 11.59 -17.23 -10.06
N LYS A 421 10.82 -16.14 -9.92
CA LYS A 421 11.21 -14.98 -9.12
C LYS A 421 10.39 -14.94 -7.83
N ALA A 422 11.06 -14.95 -6.68
CA ALA A 422 10.46 -14.92 -5.35
C ALA A 422 11.20 -13.94 -4.43
N TYR A 423 10.58 -13.61 -3.30
CA TYR A 423 11.12 -12.68 -2.33
C TYR A 423 11.11 -13.30 -0.93
N TYR A 424 12.19 -13.06 -0.18
CA TYR A 424 12.38 -13.53 1.18
C TYR A 424 12.56 -12.32 2.10
N PHE A 425 11.44 -11.89 2.68
CA PHE A 425 11.36 -10.66 3.46
C PHE A 425 11.57 -10.91 4.96
N ARG A 426 12.15 -9.91 5.63
CA ARG A 426 12.21 -9.84 7.10
C ARG A 426 10.92 -9.26 7.65
N ARG A 427 10.22 -9.96 8.55
CA ARG A 427 8.97 -9.42 9.15
C ARG A 427 9.19 -8.60 10.41
N LYS A 428 9.98 -9.13 11.35
CA LYS A 428 10.28 -8.48 12.63
C LYS A 428 11.66 -7.85 12.56
N MET A 429 11.74 -6.62 13.05
CA MET A 429 12.99 -5.93 13.27
C MET A 429 13.73 -6.61 14.41
N VAL A 430 15.01 -6.91 14.22
CA VAL A 430 15.88 -7.37 15.30
C VAL A 430 16.22 -6.16 16.17
N ALA A 431 16.30 -6.35 17.49
CA ALA A 431 16.76 -5.28 18.37
C ALA A 431 18.18 -4.84 17.99
N ASN A 432 18.50 -3.55 18.14
CA ASN A 432 19.72 -2.92 17.64
C ASN A 432 21.03 -3.63 18.06
N ALA A 433 21.05 -4.33 19.21
CA ALA A 433 22.22 -5.04 19.70
C ALA A 433 22.60 -6.30 18.89
N ASP A 434 21.65 -6.89 18.16
CA ASP A 434 21.87 -8.10 17.35
C ASP A 434 21.79 -7.78 15.83
N TYR A 435 21.86 -6.49 15.48
CA TYR A 435 21.71 -6.04 14.10
C TYR A 435 22.99 -6.27 13.29
N ASP A 436 22.87 -7.00 12.18
CA ASP A 436 23.96 -7.17 11.22
C ASP A 436 24.20 -5.86 10.46
N ASN A 437 25.32 -5.19 10.75
CA ASN A 437 25.67 -3.91 10.12
C ASN A 437 25.94 -4.00 8.61
N ARG A 438 25.92 -5.19 8.01
CA ARG A 438 25.93 -5.39 6.55
C ARG A 438 24.57 -5.16 5.91
N LEU A 439 23.51 -4.98 6.69
CA LEU A 439 22.16 -4.80 6.20
C LEU A 439 21.70 -3.34 6.30
N PRO A 440 20.74 -2.92 5.45
CA PRO A 440 20.07 -1.63 5.51
C PRO A 440 19.20 -1.51 6.76
N ARG A 441 19.36 -0.42 7.52
CA ARG A 441 18.60 -0.16 8.74
C ARG A 441 17.13 -0.01 8.38
N GLU A 442 16.31 -0.76 9.11
CA GLU A 442 14.86 -0.84 8.90
C GLU A 442 14.16 -0.76 10.26
N GLU A 443 14.57 0.14 11.18
CA GLU A 443 13.89 0.28 12.47
C GLU A 443 12.48 0.89 12.38
N HIS A 444 12.15 1.52 11.24
CA HIS A 444 10.85 2.10 10.97
C HIS A 444 10.44 1.86 9.51
N TYR A 445 9.13 1.84 9.24
CA TYR A 445 8.54 1.62 7.92
C TYR A 445 9.05 2.60 6.85
N TYR A 446 9.45 3.80 7.27
CA TYR A 446 9.92 4.87 6.38
C TYR A 446 11.42 4.84 6.08
N HIS A 447 12.23 3.96 6.70
CA HIS A 447 13.69 3.94 6.50
C HIS A 447 14.15 3.41 5.13
N ASN A 448 13.29 2.69 4.41
CA ASN A 448 13.49 2.27 3.02
C ASN A 448 12.16 2.28 2.26
N ALA A 449 11.22 3.15 2.67
CA ALA A 449 9.90 3.19 2.07
C ALA A 449 9.99 3.58 0.59
N PHE A 450 10.86 4.52 0.26
CA PHE A 450 10.93 5.15 -1.07
C PHE A 450 11.98 4.49 -1.95
N ILE A 451 11.80 4.68 -3.25
CA ILE A 451 12.70 4.17 -4.29
C ILE A 451 14.16 4.64 -4.06
N SER A 452 15.12 3.80 -4.45
CA SER A 452 16.55 4.12 -4.40
C SER A 452 16.83 5.46 -5.09
N ILE A 453 17.70 6.28 -4.49
CA ILE A 453 18.10 7.55 -5.09
C ILE A 453 18.98 7.33 -6.34
N ASP A 454 19.53 6.13 -6.48
CA ASP A 454 20.38 5.70 -7.58
C ASP A 454 19.58 5.04 -8.72
N THR A 455 18.26 4.93 -8.59
CA THR A 455 17.42 4.43 -9.68
C THR A 455 17.64 5.26 -10.95
N PRO A 456 17.92 4.61 -12.10
CA PRO A 456 18.16 5.29 -13.36
C PRO A 456 17.06 6.28 -13.73
N ALA A 457 17.45 7.42 -14.30
CA ALA A 457 16.56 8.51 -14.72
C ALA A 457 15.80 9.27 -13.61
N LEU A 458 15.83 8.82 -12.35
CA LEU A 458 15.16 9.50 -11.25
C LEU A 458 15.59 10.98 -11.16
N GLY A 459 14.63 11.89 -11.35
CA GLY A 459 14.87 13.33 -11.28
C GLY A 459 15.68 13.89 -12.47
N SER A 460 15.72 13.19 -13.60
CA SER A 460 16.40 13.72 -14.80
C SER A 460 15.71 14.99 -15.31
N GLY A 461 16.48 16.05 -15.55
CA GLY A 461 15.97 17.39 -15.87
C GLY A 461 15.64 17.66 -17.34
N ASN A 462 15.77 16.66 -18.22
CA ASN A 462 15.77 16.84 -19.68
C ASN A 462 14.47 16.40 -20.39
N VAL A 463 13.38 16.15 -19.69
CA VAL A 463 12.25 15.38 -20.28
C VAL A 463 10.89 15.99 -19.97
N GLY A 464 10.25 16.54 -20.99
CA GLY A 464 8.81 16.87 -21.02
C GLY A 464 8.25 17.67 -19.84
N PRO A 465 6.92 17.81 -19.74
CA PRO A 465 6.30 18.38 -18.55
C PRO A 465 6.25 17.39 -17.37
N TYR A 466 6.38 16.08 -17.60
CA TYR A 466 6.28 15.03 -16.59
C TYR A 466 7.10 13.79 -16.96
N ASP A 467 7.74 13.17 -15.98
CA ASP A 467 8.40 11.87 -16.13
C ASP A 467 8.20 11.00 -14.87
N SER A 468 8.50 9.71 -14.98
CA SER A 468 8.32 8.76 -13.90
C SER A 468 9.28 7.57 -14.00
N VAL A 469 9.63 7.00 -12.85
CA VAL A 469 10.34 5.74 -12.76
C VAL A 469 9.70 4.86 -11.69
N SER A 470 9.82 3.54 -11.85
CA SER A 470 9.24 2.57 -10.92
C SER A 470 10.26 1.50 -10.55
N ASN A 471 10.35 1.17 -9.26
CA ASN A 471 11.08 -0.01 -8.82
C ASN A 471 10.29 -1.26 -9.22
N PRO A 472 10.85 -2.15 -10.05
CA PRO A 472 10.20 -3.39 -10.44
C PRO A 472 10.24 -4.43 -9.33
N ASN A 473 11.10 -4.26 -8.32
CA ASN A 473 11.11 -5.10 -7.13
C ASN A 473 10.16 -4.48 -6.09
N PRO A 474 9.18 -5.24 -5.60
CA PRO A 474 8.38 -4.81 -4.47
C PRO A 474 9.22 -4.82 -3.19
N VAL A 475 8.88 -3.91 -2.29
CA VAL A 475 9.45 -3.82 -0.94
C VAL A 475 8.43 -4.28 0.08
N TYR A 476 8.92 -4.78 1.21
CA TYR A 476 8.07 -5.17 2.33
C TYR A 476 8.12 -4.11 3.43
N ILE A 477 7.06 -3.31 3.50
CA ILE A 477 6.90 -2.24 4.47
C ILE A 477 6.26 -2.80 5.73
N LYS A 478 6.89 -2.55 6.88
CA LYS A 478 6.47 -3.05 8.19
C LYS A 478 6.71 -2.00 9.26
N GLU A 479 5.73 -1.81 10.14
CA GLU A 479 5.92 -1.08 11.41
C GLU A 479 5.37 -1.91 12.57
N PRO A 480 6.20 -2.24 13.58
CA PRO A 480 5.73 -2.90 14.79
C PRO A 480 4.61 -2.10 15.49
N ILE A 481 3.67 -2.81 16.14
CA ILE A 481 2.54 -2.21 16.87
C ILE A 481 2.98 -1.35 18.09
N ASN A 482 4.24 -1.41 18.50
CA ASN A 482 4.70 -0.94 19.82
C ASN A 482 5.48 0.40 19.82
N HIS A 483 5.38 1.24 18.80
CA HIS A 483 6.10 2.52 18.82
C HIS A 483 5.33 3.62 19.59
N ALA A 484 6.03 4.28 20.51
CA ALA A 484 5.49 5.35 21.38
C ALA A 484 5.04 6.61 20.61
N ASN A 485 5.33 6.71 19.32
CA ASN A 485 4.99 7.84 18.46
C ASN A 485 3.58 7.73 17.82
N GLY A 486 2.88 6.61 17.99
CA GLY A 486 1.53 6.40 17.41
C GLY A 486 1.50 6.19 15.89
N LEU A 487 2.66 6.12 15.24
CA LEU A 487 2.78 5.84 13.80
C LEU A 487 3.09 4.35 13.64
N GLY A 488 2.20 3.55 13.03
CA GLY A 488 2.52 2.15 12.71
C GLY A 488 1.37 1.13 12.65
N GLY A 489 1.73 -0.16 12.69
CA GLY A 489 0.80 -1.28 12.81
C GLY A 489 0.40 -1.97 11.49
N TYR A 490 1.14 -1.79 10.40
CA TYR A 490 0.84 -2.40 9.11
C TYR A 490 2.05 -3.14 8.52
N GLU A 491 1.74 -4.15 7.71
CA GLU A 491 2.68 -5.12 7.14
C GLU A 491 2.24 -5.45 5.70
N VAL A 492 2.84 -4.80 4.72
CA VAL A 492 2.36 -4.81 3.34
C VAL A 492 3.48 -4.86 2.31
N VAL A 493 3.22 -5.53 1.20
CA VAL A 493 4.11 -5.52 0.03
C VAL A 493 3.69 -4.35 -0.86
N MET A 494 4.63 -3.43 -1.09
CA MET A 494 4.39 -2.20 -1.83
C MET A 494 5.34 -2.09 -3.03
N LYS A 495 4.93 -1.33 -4.03
CA LYS A 495 5.73 -0.93 -5.18
C LYS A 495 6.17 0.51 -4.95
N GLN A 496 7.43 0.78 -5.24
CA GLN A 496 7.99 2.11 -5.14
C GLN A 496 8.01 2.75 -6.53
N GLU A 497 7.65 4.01 -6.62
CA GLU A 497 7.66 4.80 -7.85
C GLU A 497 8.13 6.21 -7.52
N ALA A 498 8.44 6.98 -8.56
CA ALA A 498 8.68 8.40 -8.46
C ALA A 498 8.11 9.09 -9.69
N TYR A 499 7.59 10.28 -9.48
CA TYR A 499 7.05 11.16 -10.51
C TYR A 499 7.69 12.53 -10.33
N TRP A 500 8.03 13.20 -11.42
CA TRP A 500 8.55 14.57 -11.34
C TRP A 500 8.15 15.43 -12.52
N ASP A 501 8.14 16.73 -12.28
CA ASP A 501 8.06 17.79 -13.30
C ASP A 501 9.38 18.57 -13.33
N SER A 502 9.41 19.77 -13.90
CA SER A 502 10.62 20.62 -13.96
C SER A 502 11.10 21.18 -12.61
N SER A 503 10.28 21.10 -11.55
CA SER A 503 10.50 21.73 -10.24
C SER A 503 10.41 20.76 -9.05
N LYS A 504 9.52 19.77 -9.14
CA LYS A 504 9.08 18.92 -8.03
C LYS A 504 9.26 17.46 -8.34
N ILE A 505 9.54 16.71 -7.28
CA ILE A 505 9.63 15.25 -7.26
C ILE A 505 8.69 14.74 -6.19
N LEU A 506 7.93 13.72 -6.55
CA LEU A 506 7.05 12.98 -5.65
C LEU A 506 7.49 11.51 -5.70
N LEU A 507 8.17 11.06 -4.65
CA LEU A 507 8.44 9.64 -4.43
C LEU A 507 7.17 9.01 -3.84
N THR A 508 6.81 7.83 -4.30
CA THR A 508 5.60 7.15 -3.89
C THR A 508 5.87 5.69 -3.59
N THR A 509 5.10 5.13 -2.65
CA THR A 509 5.16 3.72 -2.30
C THR A 509 3.74 3.25 -2.11
N THR A 510 3.23 2.44 -3.04
CA THR A 510 1.81 2.07 -3.08
C THR A 510 1.64 0.56 -2.98
N MET A 511 0.59 0.10 -2.33
CA MET A 511 0.31 -1.33 -2.21
C MET A 511 0.04 -1.96 -3.59
N THR A 512 0.66 -3.11 -3.85
CA THR A 512 0.55 -3.80 -5.16
C THR A 512 -0.65 -4.74 -5.26
N TYR A 513 -1.07 -5.38 -4.17
CA TYR A 513 -2.06 -6.47 -4.24
C TYR A 513 -3.03 -6.50 -3.07
N GLU A 514 -4.32 -6.61 -3.39
CA GLU A 514 -5.43 -6.70 -2.44
C GLU A 514 -6.33 -7.89 -2.79
N ASN A 515 -5.78 -9.09 -3.05
CA ASN A 515 -6.65 -10.20 -3.43
C ASN A 515 -7.50 -10.66 -2.23
N GLY A 516 -8.81 -10.40 -2.30
CA GLY A 516 -9.80 -10.61 -1.22
C GLY A 516 -10.07 -12.07 -0.80
N GLN A 517 -9.26 -13.04 -1.23
CA GLN A 517 -9.52 -14.47 -1.01
C GLN A 517 -8.73 -15.11 0.14
N THR A 518 -7.74 -14.42 0.69
CA THR A 518 -7.21 -14.76 2.02
C THR A 518 -6.78 -13.45 2.61
N LYS A 519 -7.39 -13.06 3.74
CA LYS A 519 -6.99 -11.98 4.64
C LYS A 519 -5.46 -11.81 4.59
N SER A 520 -4.94 -11.03 3.64
CA SER A 520 -3.58 -10.49 3.76
C SER A 520 -3.62 -9.82 5.12
N GLY A 521 -2.59 -10.02 5.93
CA GLY A 521 -2.62 -9.67 7.34
C GLY A 521 -2.72 -8.17 7.63
N LYS A 522 -3.75 -7.50 7.12
CA LYS A 522 -4.46 -6.42 7.76
C LYS A 522 -4.97 -6.97 9.10
N GLU A 523 -4.06 -7.05 10.05
CA GLU A 523 -4.39 -6.71 11.42
C GLU A 523 -4.80 -5.22 11.35
N PHE A 524 -6.05 -4.99 10.95
CA PHE A 524 -6.68 -3.67 10.94
C PHE A 524 -6.66 -3.16 12.37
N TYR A 525 -5.87 -2.12 12.64
CA TYR A 525 -5.84 -1.45 13.95
C TYR A 525 -5.45 0.02 13.75
N PRO A 526 -5.85 0.93 14.65
CA PRO A 526 -7.16 1.08 15.29
C PRO A 526 -7.66 2.54 15.26
N TYR A 527 -7.05 3.40 14.43
CA TYR A 527 -7.30 4.84 14.43
C TYR A 527 -8.01 5.34 13.17
N ILE A 528 -8.76 4.46 12.50
CA ILE A 528 -9.51 4.84 11.30
C ILE A 528 -10.87 5.34 11.78
N TYR A 529 -11.10 6.65 11.67
CA TYR A 529 -12.45 7.16 11.47
C TYR A 529 -12.81 6.82 10.01
N PRO A 530 -13.77 5.91 9.75
CA PRO A 530 -14.06 5.42 8.40
C PRO A 530 -14.73 6.47 7.49
N GLU A 531 -15.17 7.59 8.04
CA GLU A 531 -15.98 8.57 7.30
C GLU A 531 -15.17 9.38 6.27
N GLU A 532 -15.74 9.46 5.07
CA GLU A 532 -15.31 10.35 4.01
C GLU A 532 -15.52 11.82 4.43
N LEU A 533 -14.49 12.65 4.23
CA LEU A 533 -14.71 14.08 4.04
C LEU A 533 -14.95 14.33 2.55
N PRO A 534 -16.19 14.62 2.10
CA PRO A 534 -16.43 15.10 0.76
C PRO A 534 -15.87 16.53 0.68
N LEU A 535 -14.60 16.64 0.31
CA LEU A 535 -14.07 17.86 -0.26
C LEU A 535 -14.51 17.91 -1.72
N THR A 536 -15.62 18.59 -1.96
CA THR A 536 -15.97 19.03 -3.31
C THR A 536 -14.91 20.04 -3.76
N ASN A 537 -14.24 19.72 -4.88
CA ASN A 537 -13.39 20.63 -5.66
C ASN A 537 -12.01 21.04 -5.09
N ILE A 538 -11.22 20.09 -4.57
CA ILE A 538 -9.76 20.23 -4.62
C ILE A 538 -9.19 19.09 -5.46
N THR A 539 -9.37 19.18 -6.78
CA THR A 539 -8.56 18.40 -7.71
C THR A 539 -7.15 18.92 -7.60
N TYR A 540 -6.17 18.05 -7.36
CA TYR A 540 -4.74 18.36 -7.43
C TYR A 540 -4.34 18.63 -8.89
N ARG A 541 -4.91 19.68 -9.49
CA ARG A 541 -4.62 20.17 -10.85
C ARG A 541 -3.42 21.12 -10.85
N GLY A 542 -2.98 21.62 -9.69
CA GLY A 542 -1.99 22.70 -9.60
C GLY A 542 -0.54 22.28 -9.80
N ALA A 543 -0.14 21.08 -9.36
CA ALA A 543 1.24 20.60 -9.52
C ALA A 543 1.44 19.70 -10.75
N PHE A 544 0.41 18.95 -11.18
CA PHE A 544 0.49 18.07 -12.36
C PHE A 544 -0.74 18.19 -13.30
N PRO A 545 -1.05 19.38 -13.84
CA PRO A 545 -2.31 19.68 -14.55
C PRO A 545 -2.66 18.80 -15.78
N ASN A 546 -1.68 18.18 -16.45
CA ASN A 546 -1.91 17.47 -17.73
C ASN A 546 -1.66 15.94 -17.68
N ALA A 547 -1.61 15.33 -16.50
CA ALA A 547 -1.41 13.88 -16.33
C ALA A 547 -2.60 12.99 -16.79
N ALA A 548 -3.65 13.59 -17.35
CA ALA A 548 -4.95 12.98 -17.60
C ALA A 548 -5.00 11.93 -18.72
N GLN A 549 -3.97 11.76 -19.58
CA GLN A 549 -4.06 10.79 -20.67
C GLN A 549 -3.36 9.45 -20.42
N ASN A 550 -2.36 9.40 -19.52
CA ASN A 550 -1.64 8.15 -19.20
C ASN A 550 -1.47 7.90 -17.68
N ASN A 551 -1.68 8.93 -16.84
CA ASN A 551 -1.52 8.89 -15.38
C ASN A 551 -2.86 9.13 -14.65
N GLU A 552 -3.96 8.68 -15.26
CA GLU A 552 -5.27 8.60 -14.59
C GLU A 552 -5.23 7.76 -13.31
N SER A 553 -4.14 7.05 -12.99
CA SER A 553 -4.09 6.23 -11.79
C SER A 553 -3.87 7.01 -10.49
N LEU A 554 -2.75 7.70 -10.27
CA LEU A 554 -2.47 8.22 -8.92
C LEU A 554 -3.41 9.37 -8.53
N ASN A 555 -3.61 10.35 -9.42
CA ASN A 555 -4.42 11.54 -9.13
C ASN A 555 -5.92 11.24 -9.01
N SER A 556 -6.45 10.24 -9.71
CA SER A 556 -7.87 9.84 -9.52
C SER A 556 -8.09 9.06 -8.22
N ARG A 557 -7.01 8.50 -7.66
CA ARG A 557 -7.05 7.64 -6.47
C ARG A 557 -6.63 8.37 -5.21
N LEU A 558 -5.99 9.53 -5.30
CA LEU A 558 -5.41 10.27 -4.19
C LEU A 558 -6.12 11.61 -3.97
N LYS A 559 -6.52 11.88 -2.72
CA LYS A 559 -6.91 13.23 -2.27
C LYS A 559 -5.84 13.77 -1.31
N ILE A 560 -5.21 14.89 -1.69
CA ILE A 560 -4.21 15.58 -0.86
C ILE A 560 -4.91 16.70 -0.08
N LEU A 561 -4.69 16.70 1.23
CA LEU A 561 -4.97 17.82 2.11
C LEU A 561 -3.68 18.59 2.37
N CYS A 562 -3.70 19.91 2.44
CA CYS A 562 -2.54 20.69 2.85
C CYS A 562 -2.94 21.68 3.94
N ARG A 563 -2.18 21.69 5.03
CA ARG A 563 -2.36 22.62 6.15
C ARG A 563 -1.18 23.55 6.27
N LYS A 564 -1.48 24.72 6.82
CA LYS A 564 -0.53 25.77 7.14
C LYS A 564 -0.24 25.77 8.63
N PHE A 565 1.01 25.95 9.01
CA PHE A 565 1.49 25.96 10.39
C PHE A 565 2.36 27.18 10.58
N HIS A 566 2.22 27.87 11.71
CA HIS A 566 2.96 29.09 12.00
C HIS A 566 3.89 28.89 13.18
N SER A 567 5.17 29.19 12.98
CA SER A 567 6.15 29.31 14.07
C SER A 567 6.73 30.73 14.04
N GLY A 568 6.14 31.63 14.83
CA GLY A 568 6.40 33.06 14.73
C GLY A 568 5.95 33.62 13.38
N THR A 569 6.87 34.24 12.64
CA THR A 569 6.61 34.75 11.26
C THR A 569 6.79 33.69 10.18
N ASN A 570 7.29 32.50 10.52
CA ASN A 570 7.54 31.45 9.54
C ASN A 570 6.27 30.66 9.28
N GLU A 571 5.92 30.55 8.00
CA GLU A 571 4.87 29.68 7.49
C GLU A 571 5.49 28.34 7.05
N LEU A 572 4.86 27.24 7.47
CA LEU A 572 5.15 25.89 7.02
C LEU A 572 3.87 25.26 6.45
N ARG A 573 3.94 24.72 5.24
CA ARG A 573 2.82 24.01 4.63
C ARG A 573 3.13 22.53 4.59
N ILE A 574 2.24 21.70 5.15
CA ILE A 574 2.42 20.26 5.24
C ILE A 574 1.24 19.58 4.54
N PRO A 575 1.45 18.98 3.36
CA PRO A 575 0.49 18.07 2.74
C PRO A 575 0.32 16.76 3.54
N SER A 576 -0.84 16.13 3.37
CA SER A 576 -1.27 14.85 3.95
C SER A 576 -2.21 14.10 3.01
N ILE A 577 -2.34 12.79 3.18
CA ILE A 577 -3.26 11.94 2.43
C ILE A 577 -4.60 11.89 3.16
N ASN A 578 -5.66 12.34 2.50
CA ASN A 578 -7.02 12.18 3.01
C ASN A 578 -7.63 10.85 2.57
N LEU A 579 -7.38 10.48 1.31
CA LEU A 579 -7.99 9.32 0.69
C LEU A 579 -7.01 8.71 -0.31
N PHE A 580 -6.86 7.39 -0.25
CA PHE A 580 -6.17 6.62 -1.29
C PHE A 580 -6.98 5.39 -1.69
N LYS A 581 -7.22 5.23 -2.99
CA LYS A 581 -7.88 4.07 -3.59
C LYS A 581 -6.84 3.09 -4.15
N SER A 582 -6.83 1.86 -3.67
CA SER A 582 -5.95 0.79 -4.20
C SER A 582 -6.37 0.38 -5.63
N PHE A 583 -5.47 -0.28 -6.36
CA PHE A 583 -5.62 -0.59 -7.80
C PHE A 583 -6.52 -1.81 -8.12
N GLU A 584 -6.97 -2.60 -7.15
CA GLU A 584 -7.57 -3.92 -7.44
C GLU A 584 -8.95 -4.16 -6.83
N GLY A 585 -9.96 -4.31 -7.72
CA GLY A 585 -11.24 -4.97 -7.45
C GLY A 585 -12.41 -4.07 -7.06
N ALA A 586 -13.63 -4.58 -7.27
CA ALA A 586 -14.89 -3.94 -6.82
C ALA A 586 -15.01 -3.78 -5.30
N SER A 587 -14.02 -4.29 -4.55
CA SER A 587 -13.88 -4.21 -3.09
C SER A 587 -12.67 -3.38 -2.65
N ALA A 588 -12.10 -2.54 -3.54
CA ALA A 588 -10.95 -1.69 -3.22
C ALA A 588 -11.27 -0.85 -1.97
N LYS A 589 -10.58 -1.15 -0.86
CA LYS A 589 -10.80 -0.42 0.39
C LYS A 589 -10.05 0.91 0.33
N TYR A 590 -10.76 1.99 0.61
CA TYR A 590 -10.14 3.29 0.83
C TYR A 590 -9.32 3.23 2.12
N SER A 591 -8.00 3.17 1.99
CA SER A 591 -7.09 3.08 3.13
C SER A 591 -5.84 3.83 2.75
N LYS A 592 -5.64 4.95 3.43
CA LYS A 592 -4.51 5.85 3.22
C LYS A 592 -3.17 5.13 3.50
N GLU A 593 -3.18 4.12 4.37
CA GLU A 593 -2.06 3.21 4.71
C GLU A 593 -1.55 2.41 3.51
N ASN A 594 -2.34 2.30 2.43
CA ASN A 594 -1.90 1.68 1.19
C ASN A 594 -0.98 2.59 0.35
N CYS A 595 -0.63 3.78 0.84
CA CYS A 595 0.19 4.76 0.13
C CYS A 595 1.13 5.53 1.09
N LEU A 596 2.41 5.63 0.72
CA LEU A 596 3.36 6.57 1.29
C LEU A 596 3.83 7.52 0.18
N LEU A 597 4.04 8.78 0.54
CA LEU A 597 4.44 9.85 -0.37
C LEU A 597 5.59 10.64 0.26
N MET A 598 6.56 11.03 -0.56
CA MET A 598 7.58 12.01 -0.20
C MET A 598 7.71 13.08 -1.27
N GLY A 599 7.45 14.32 -0.90
CA GLY A 599 7.57 15.49 -1.77
C GLY A 599 8.89 16.22 -1.55
N LEU A 600 9.66 16.41 -2.63
CA LEU A 600 10.95 17.10 -2.67
C LEU A 600 11.03 18.03 -3.88
N THR A 601 11.93 19.00 -3.85
CA THR A 601 12.35 19.75 -5.05
C THR A 601 13.53 19.08 -5.76
N HIS A 602 13.80 19.45 -7.01
CA HIS A 602 15.01 18.98 -7.72
C HIS A 602 16.30 19.33 -7.00
N GLY A 603 16.41 20.55 -6.44
CA GLY A 603 17.59 20.96 -5.67
C GLY A 603 17.83 20.05 -4.46
N GLU A 604 16.76 19.66 -3.77
CA GLU A 604 16.80 18.76 -2.62
C GLU A 604 17.17 17.33 -3.01
N LEU A 605 16.59 16.76 -4.07
CA LEU A 605 16.99 15.43 -4.55
C LEU A 605 18.46 15.43 -5.01
N ASN A 606 18.91 16.48 -5.68
CA ASN A 606 20.32 16.61 -6.10
C ASN A 606 21.26 16.67 -4.89
N ALA A 607 20.90 17.38 -3.82
CA ALA A 607 21.67 17.40 -2.57
C ALA A 607 21.70 16.01 -1.91
N ILE A 608 20.59 15.27 -1.94
CA ILE A 608 20.50 13.88 -1.47
C ILE A 608 21.43 12.97 -2.29
N LYS A 609 21.41 13.06 -3.62
CA LYS A 609 22.26 12.27 -4.52
C LYS A 609 23.75 12.58 -4.39
N ALA A 610 24.08 13.83 -4.06
CA ALA A 610 25.45 14.31 -3.92
C ALA A 610 26.14 13.90 -2.60
N VAL A 611 25.44 13.16 -1.72
CA VAL A 611 26.03 12.71 -0.45
C VAL A 611 27.28 11.85 -0.68
N THR A 612 28.35 12.17 0.05
CA THR A 612 29.65 11.48 -0.02
C THR A 612 29.81 10.46 1.12
N GLY A 613 30.80 9.56 1.01
CA GLY A 613 31.09 8.55 2.04
C GLY A 613 30.28 7.26 1.92
N LEU A 614 29.42 7.18 0.89
CA LEU A 614 28.71 5.96 0.48
C LEU A 614 29.26 5.48 -0.87
N ASP A 615 29.30 4.17 -1.08
CA ASP A 615 29.63 3.54 -2.36
C ASP A 615 28.50 3.80 -3.36
N THR A 616 28.83 4.38 -4.51
CA THR A 616 27.87 4.68 -5.58
C THR A 616 27.59 3.49 -6.50
N ASN A 617 28.32 2.38 -6.33
CA ASN A 617 28.07 1.13 -7.06
C ASN A 617 27.00 0.26 -6.37
N HIS A 618 26.52 0.68 -5.21
CA HIS A 618 25.42 0.06 -4.50
C HIS A 618 24.27 1.06 -4.38
N GLU A 619 23.03 0.56 -4.43
CA GLU A 619 21.85 1.40 -4.21
C GLU A 619 21.89 2.07 -2.83
N ARG A 620 21.54 3.36 -2.80
CA ARG A 620 21.41 4.18 -1.59
C ARG A 620 19.94 4.55 -1.39
N TYR A 621 19.52 4.60 -0.13
CA TYR A 621 18.11 4.76 0.24
C TYR A 621 17.93 5.91 1.21
N ILE A 622 16.77 6.57 1.12
CA ILE A 622 16.40 7.65 2.04
C ILE A 622 16.08 7.04 3.40
N TYR A 623 16.79 7.51 4.42
CA TYR A 623 16.58 7.18 5.82
C TYR A 623 16.03 8.42 6.53
N LEU A 624 14.87 8.32 7.17
CA LEU A 624 14.29 9.43 7.91
C LEU A 624 14.56 9.28 9.39
N GLU A 625 15.35 10.17 9.96
CA GLU A 625 15.60 10.17 11.40
C GLU A 625 14.64 11.14 12.09
N PRO A 626 13.80 10.70 13.04
CA PRO A 626 13.03 11.59 13.91
C PRO A 626 13.90 12.70 14.50
N ALA A 627 13.49 13.96 14.38
CA ALA A 627 14.18 15.04 15.09
C ALA A 627 14.09 14.81 16.61
N ALA A 628 15.11 15.23 17.38
CA ALA A 628 15.14 15.02 18.83
C ALA A 628 13.89 15.54 19.57
N THR A 629 13.26 16.59 19.03
CA THR A 629 11.97 17.14 19.48
C THR A 629 10.86 16.79 18.47
N ASN A 630 10.69 15.50 18.14
CA ASN A 630 9.85 15.06 17.01
C ASN A 630 8.37 15.49 17.10
N PHE A 631 7.93 16.05 18.22
CA PHE A 631 6.66 16.76 18.35
C PHE A 631 6.95 18.26 18.36
N GLU A 632 6.89 18.90 17.18
CA GLU A 632 6.84 20.36 17.15
C GLU A 632 5.37 20.78 17.32
N PHE A 633 5.14 21.64 18.32
CA PHE A 633 3.87 22.30 18.51
C PHE A 633 4.01 23.72 17.98
N THR A 634 3.06 24.14 17.15
CA THR A 634 2.93 25.55 16.78
C THR A 634 1.88 26.20 17.67
N GLU A 635 2.14 27.41 18.12
CA GLU A 635 1.14 28.25 18.78
C GLU A 635 0.28 28.91 17.70
N ASN A 636 -0.79 28.25 17.28
CA ASN A 636 -1.78 28.91 16.43
C ASN A 636 -2.79 29.65 17.31
N ARG A 637 -3.07 30.92 16.97
CA ARG A 637 -4.13 31.69 17.61
C ARG A 637 -5.48 31.24 17.05
N GLY A 638 -6.30 30.64 17.89
CA GLY A 638 -7.69 30.32 17.62
C GLY A 638 -8.59 31.55 17.52
N PRO A 639 -9.85 31.36 17.10
CA PRO A 639 -10.90 32.35 17.29
C PRO A 639 -10.97 32.71 18.78
N ALA A 640 -10.93 34.00 19.12
CA ALA A 640 -10.88 34.51 20.49
C ALA A 640 -9.54 34.37 21.27
N GLY A 641 -8.43 34.06 20.60
CA GLY A 641 -7.09 34.16 21.20
C GLY A 641 -6.65 32.95 22.04
N SER A 642 -7.39 31.84 21.97
CA SER A 642 -6.96 30.54 22.49
C SER A 642 -5.70 30.04 21.75
N GLN A 643 -4.72 29.53 22.48
CA GLN A 643 -3.53 28.90 21.89
C GLN A 643 -3.80 27.42 21.68
N TYR A 644 -3.82 26.97 20.42
CA TYR A 644 -3.92 25.55 20.09
C TYR A 644 -2.58 25.02 19.63
N ARG A 645 -2.20 23.85 20.16
CA ARG A 645 -0.98 23.15 19.81
C ARG A 645 -1.25 22.11 18.73
N VAL A 646 -0.98 22.46 17.48
CA VAL A 646 -1.11 21.51 16.36
C VAL A 646 0.15 20.67 16.25
N ARG A 647 -0.02 19.36 16.11
CA ARG A 647 1.08 18.40 16.03
C ARG A 647 1.46 18.14 14.57
N TYR A 648 2.74 18.24 14.27
CA TYR A 648 3.34 17.60 13.11
C TYR A 648 4.66 16.94 13.54
N PHE A 649 5.15 16.05 12.69
CA PHE A 649 6.41 15.36 12.88
C PHE A 649 7.47 15.94 11.94
N LYS A 650 8.71 16.00 12.43
CA LYS A 650 9.85 16.54 11.69
C LYS A 650 10.95 15.50 11.65
N PHE A 651 11.38 15.18 10.45
CA PHE A 651 12.40 14.17 10.21
C PHE A 651 13.61 14.82 9.55
N LEU A 652 14.79 14.56 10.10
CA LEU A 652 16.06 14.80 9.44
C LEU A 652 16.20 13.77 8.31
N VAL A 653 16.35 14.28 7.08
CA VAL A 653 16.64 13.43 5.93
C VAL A 653 18.08 12.97 6.06
N ARG A 654 18.28 11.67 6.00
CA ARG A 654 19.59 11.01 5.88
C ARG A 654 19.57 10.11 4.65
N VAL A 655 20.73 9.63 4.26
CA VAL A 655 20.90 8.61 3.22
C VAL A 655 21.67 7.45 3.81
N GLN A 656 21.18 6.23 3.61
CA GLN A 656 21.90 5.02 3.99
C GLN A 656 22.38 4.25 2.76
N GLY A 657 23.52 3.59 2.90
CA GLY A 657 24.12 2.74 1.86
C GLY A 657 25.41 2.11 2.39
N ILE A 658 26.06 1.29 1.56
CA ILE A 658 27.37 0.72 1.90
C ILE A 658 28.39 1.85 2.02
N GLY A 659 29.09 1.94 3.15
CA GLY A 659 30.14 2.95 3.35
C GLY A 659 31.33 2.73 2.41
N SER A 660 31.92 3.82 1.93
CA SER A 660 33.06 3.76 1.01
C SER A 660 34.23 2.98 1.64
N GLY A 661 34.46 1.76 1.17
CA GLY A 661 35.53 0.87 1.65
C GLY A 661 35.20 0.04 2.90
N THR A 662 33.98 0.11 3.46
CA THR A 662 33.66 -0.53 4.76
C THR A 662 32.75 -1.76 4.68
N ASN A 663 32.26 -2.17 3.50
CA ASN A 663 31.32 -3.29 3.26
C ASN A 663 30.17 -3.42 4.29
N THR A 664 29.80 -2.30 4.89
CA THR A 664 28.84 -2.18 6.00
C THR A 664 28.00 -0.94 5.74
N PHE A 665 26.73 -0.99 6.13
CA PHE A 665 25.83 0.15 5.97
C PHE A 665 26.21 1.28 6.91
N THR A 666 26.32 2.47 6.34
CA THR A 666 26.51 3.73 7.06
C THR A 666 25.39 4.69 6.70
N VAL A 667 25.15 5.68 7.56
CA VAL A 667 24.12 6.70 7.39
C VAL A 667 24.83 8.05 7.29
N GLN A 668 24.48 8.83 6.27
CA GLN A 668 25.08 10.14 5.98
C GLN A 668 24.00 11.21 5.91
N THR A 669 24.38 12.46 6.19
CA THR A 669 23.49 13.63 6.16
C THR A 669 23.69 14.39 4.86
N PRO A 670 22.69 14.46 3.97
CA PRO A 670 22.73 15.40 2.87
C PRO A 670 22.61 16.83 3.41
N GLN A 671 23.34 17.75 2.79
CA GLN A 671 23.28 19.18 3.09
C GLN A 671 22.94 19.97 1.84
N MET A 672 22.08 20.97 1.99
CA MET A 672 21.72 21.92 0.93
C MET A 672 22.05 23.33 1.42
N GLY A 673 23.00 24.00 0.76
CA GLY A 673 23.49 25.31 1.22
C GLY A 673 24.15 25.27 2.60
N GLY A 674 24.78 24.14 2.96
CA GLY A 674 25.40 23.92 4.27
C GLY A 674 24.41 23.68 5.43
N GLN A 675 23.12 23.50 5.13
CA GLN A 675 22.08 23.21 6.11
C GLN A 675 21.58 21.78 5.96
N ASP A 676 21.26 21.16 7.10
CA ASP A 676 20.62 19.86 7.15
C ASP A 676 19.21 19.91 6.56
N MET A 677 18.81 18.85 5.87
CA MET A 677 17.52 18.77 5.21
C MET A 677 16.46 18.15 6.09
N TYR A 678 15.25 18.73 6.10
CA TYR A 678 14.12 18.22 6.88
C TYR A 678 12.90 17.97 6.00
N VAL A 679 12.18 16.91 6.32
CA VAL A 679 10.82 16.66 5.82
C VAL A 679 9.83 16.62 6.98
N TYR A 680 8.60 16.99 6.69
CA TYR A 680 7.52 17.14 7.64
C TYR A 680 6.35 16.26 7.21
N THR A 681 5.65 15.70 8.20
CA THR A 681 4.44 14.93 7.98
C THR A 681 3.45 15.19 9.10
N ARG A 682 2.16 15.11 8.78
CA ARG A 682 1.09 15.04 9.78
C ARG A 682 0.72 13.59 10.04
N ASP A 683 0.46 12.83 9.00
CA ASP A 683 -0.14 11.50 9.05
C ASP A 683 0.85 10.32 9.09
N GLY A 684 2.16 10.59 8.94
CA GLY A 684 3.15 9.54 8.72
C GLY A 684 3.03 8.88 7.33
N GLN A 685 2.27 9.45 6.41
CA GLN A 685 2.08 8.89 5.08
C GLN A 685 2.56 9.84 4.00
N PHE A 686 2.33 11.15 4.16
CA PHE A 686 2.92 12.16 3.29
C PHE A 686 4.02 12.91 4.04
N PHE A 687 5.26 12.64 3.66
CA PHE A 687 6.44 13.39 4.04
C PHE A 687 6.71 14.49 3.00
N SER A 688 7.04 15.69 3.40
CA SER A 688 7.29 16.77 2.44
C SER A 688 8.35 17.74 2.95
N SER A 689 9.23 18.19 2.07
CA SER A 689 10.11 19.29 2.42
C SER A 689 9.32 20.59 2.53
N LYS A 690 9.86 21.57 3.26
CA LYS A 690 9.27 22.91 3.36
C LYS A 690 9.11 23.55 1.97
N ALA A 691 10.10 23.38 1.09
CA ALA A 691 10.08 23.95 -0.25
C ALA A 691 9.00 23.30 -1.14
N PHE A 692 8.86 21.98 -1.08
CA PHE A 692 7.80 21.27 -1.81
C PHE A 692 6.40 21.70 -1.35
N GLY A 693 6.19 21.79 -0.02
CA GLY A 693 4.90 22.15 0.56
C GLY A 693 4.48 23.61 0.30
N ALA A 694 5.43 24.53 0.14
CA ALA A 694 5.16 25.97 -0.04
C ALA A 694 4.22 26.27 -1.23
N ASP A 695 4.33 25.49 -2.30
CA ASP A 695 3.53 25.65 -3.52
C ASP A 695 2.22 24.86 -3.51
N ILE A 696 2.01 24.00 -2.50
CA ILE A 696 0.77 23.24 -2.42
C ILE A 696 -0.33 24.18 -1.92
N PRO A 697 -1.46 24.29 -2.65
CA PRO A 697 -2.59 25.08 -2.19
C PRO A 697 -3.07 24.57 -0.83
N VAL A 698 -3.15 25.46 0.15
CA VAL A 698 -3.77 25.14 1.44
C VAL A 698 -5.21 24.69 1.16
N SER A 699 -5.57 23.53 1.70
CA SER A 699 -6.92 23.02 1.52
C SER A 699 -7.89 23.95 2.25
N MET A 700 -8.65 24.71 1.49
CA MET A 700 -9.71 25.56 1.99
C MET A 700 -11.03 24.78 1.94
N ARG A 701 -11.84 24.86 2.99
CA ARG A 701 -13.25 24.49 2.87
C ARG A 701 -13.93 25.64 2.12
N ASN A 702 -14.67 25.34 1.05
CA ASN A 702 -15.65 26.32 0.59
C ASN A 702 -16.64 26.53 1.74
N ARG A 703 -16.79 27.79 2.18
CA ARG A 703 -18.02 28.21 2.86
C ARG A 703 -19.19 27.75 2.01
N TYR A 704 -20.25 27.26 2.63
CA TYR A 704 -21.50 27.04 1.93
C TYR A 704 -21.89 28.33 1.18
N PRO A 705 -22.43 28.23 -0.05
CA PRO A 705 -22.60 29.37 -0.96
C PRO A 705 -23.53 30.49 -0.49
N ASN A 706 -24.17 30.36 0.69
CA ASN A 706 -25.15 31.33 1.18
C ASN A 706 -24.62 32.28 2.26
N GLU A 707 -23.36 32.15 2.69
CA GLU A 707 -22.72 33.15 3.54
C GLU A 707 -22.15 34.29 2.67
N THR A 708 -22.93 35.36 2.51
CA THR A 708 -22.60 36.56 1.71
C THR A 708 -21.40 37.38 2.24
N GLY A 709 -20.68 36.89 3.25
CA GLY A 709 -19.44 37.48 3.75
C GLY A 709 -18.22 36.94 3.00
N THR A 710 -17.49 37.82 2.31
CA THR A 710 -16.26 37.62 1.53
C THR A 710 -15.04 37.03 2.27
N GLY A 711 -15.21 36.47 3.47
CA GLY A 711 -14.13 35.87 4.26
C GLY A 711 -14.00 34.37 4.00
N LYS A 712 -12.95 33.95 3.29
CA LYS A 712 -12.48 32.56 3.36
C LYS A 712 -11.87 32.36 4.75
N VAL A 713 -12.37 31.40 5.52
CA VAL A 713 -11.80 31.04 6.83
C VAL A 713 -10.80 29.90 6.60
N GLU A 714 -9.54 30.08 7.00
CA GLU A 714 -8.56 28.99 7.03
C GLU A 714 -9.10 27.87 7.94
N LEU A 715 -9.01 26.61 7.51
CA LEU A 715 -9.54 25.48 8.30
C LEU A 715 -8.87 25.44 9.67
N GLU A 716 -9.67 25.63 10.72
CA GLU A 716 -9.20 25.72 12.10
C GLU A 716 -8.60 24.39 12.58
N HIS A 717 -7.51 24.47 13.36
CA HIS A 717 -6.59 23.35 13.62
C HIS A 717 -6.96 22.45 14.81
N TYR A 718 -8.25 22.21 15.02
CA TYR A 718 -8.72 21.36 16.11
C TYR A 718 -9.68 20.28 15.59
N ILE A 719 -9.75 19.16 16.31
CA ILE A 719 -10.73 18.11 16.06
C ILE A 719 -12.08 18.66 16.50
N ALA A 720 -13.03 18.73 15.57
CA ALA A 720 -14.35 19.28 15.80
C ALA A 720 -15.42 18.41 15.18
N PHE A 721 -16.51 18.19 15.90
CA PHE A 721 -17.75 17.67 15.34
C PHE A 721 -18.68 18.85 15.04
N HIS A 722 -19.05 19.00 13.78
CA HIS A 722 -20.03 19.96 13.31
C HIS A 722 -21.36 19.23 13.15
N ILE A 723 -22.33 19.60 13.98
CA ILE A 723 -23.66 19.01 14.05
C ILE A 723 -24.62 19.96 13.34
N TYR A 724 -25.28 19.50 12.29
CA TYR A 724 -26.16 20.33 11.45
C TYR A 724 -27.62 20.02 11.69
N GLN A 725 -28.43 21.07 11.84
CA GLN A 725 -29.89 20.98 11.92
C GLN A 725 -30.54 20.68 10.56
N ASN A 726 -29.89 20.99 9.44
CA ASN A 726 -30.40 20.71 8.09
C ASN A 726 -29.34 19.98 7.26
N ALA A 727 -29.70 18.84 6.66
CA ALA A 727 -28.89 18.20 5.64
C ALA A 727 -29.30 18.74 4.26
N GLY A 728 -28.39 19.46 3.61
CA GLY A 728 -28.60 19.97 2.25
C GLY A 728 -29.19 21.38 2.19
N GLY A 729 -28.53 22.27 1.46
CA GLY A 729 -28.90 23.68 1.29
C GLY A 729 -30.18 23.93 0.46
N ASN A 730 -31.14 22.99 0.47
CA ASN A 730 -32.47 23.22 -0.09
C ASN A 730 -33.38 23.77 1.00
N THR A 731 -33.85 24.99 0.78
CA THR A 731 -34.85 25.68 1.58
C THR A 731 -36.17 24.90 1.51
N LEU A 732 -36.33 23.84 2.30
CA LEU A 732 -37.58 23.12 2.42
C LEU A 732 -38.53 23.96 3.27
N THR A 733 -39.41 24.70 2.60
CA THR A 733 -40.50 25.48 3.20
C THR A 733 -41.66 24.60 3.70
N GLY A 734 -41.38 23.35 4.10
CA GLY A 734 -42.35 22.36 4.58
C GLY A 734 -42.06 21.98 6.03
N THR A 735 -43.12 21.76 6.81
CA THR A 735 -43.11 21.48 8.25
C THR A 735 -42.04 20.44 8.65
N LEU A 736 -41.08 20.87 9.47
CA LEU A 736 -39.85 20.20 9.97
C LEU A 736 -40.04 18.88 10.76
N ASN A 737 -41.14 18.15 10.59
CA ASN A 737 -41.55 17.09 11.51
C ASN A 737 -41.27 15.65 11.05
N ASN A 738 -40.83 15.42 9.81
CA ASN A 738 -40.53 14.06 9.31
C ASN A 738 -39.01 13.87 9.07
N CYS A 739 -38.39 13.04 9.92
CA CYS A 739 -37.00 12.58 9.77
C CYS A 739 -36.83 11.50 8.67
N ALA A 740 -37.92 11.06 8.03
CA ALA A 740 -37.91 9.88 7.14
C ALA A 740 -37.17 10.10 5.81
N ASP A 741 -36.99 11.35 5.38
CA ASP A 741 -36.43 11.66 4.06
C ASP A 741 -35.11 12.46 4.09
N ASN A 742 -34.65 12.93 5.27
CA ASN A 742 -33.43 13.74 5.40
C ASN A 742 -32.79 13.56 6.79
N HIS A 743 -31.89 12.59 6.93
CA HIS A 743 -31.08 12.43 8.15
C HIS A 743 -30.28 13.70 8.43
N ARG A 744 -30.14 14.06 9.70
CA ARG A 744 -29.29 15.18 10.14
C ARG A 744 -27.83 14.81 9.95
N LEU A 745 -26.99 15.82 9.71
CA LEU A 745 -25.61 15.62 9.32
C LEU A 745 -24.67 15.91 10.48
N ILE A 746 -23.73 15.00 10.73
CA ILE A 746 -22.58 15.23 11.60
C ILE A 746 -21.34 15.20 10.70
N LYS A 747 -20.46 16.18 10.84
CA LYS A 747 -19.19 16.23 10.09
C LYS A 747 -18.02 16.44 11.04
N ILE A 748 -16.97 15.67 10.89
CA ILE A 748 -15.70 15.93 11.57
C ILE A 748 -14.87 16.99 10.81
N SER A 749 -14.16 17.88 11.50
CA SER A 749 -13.31 18.91 10.86
C SER A 749 -12.07 18.32 10.21
N ASP A 750 -11.45 17.34 10.86
CA ASP A 750 -10.25 16.63 10.42
C ASP A 750 -10.16 15.27 11.13
N ASN A 751 -10.49 14.18 10.43
CA ASN A 751 -10.33 12.81 10.95
C ASN A 751 -8.85 12.41 11.11
N LEU A 752 -7.94 13.11 10.42
CA LEU A 752 -6.50 12.84 10.41
C LEU A 752 -5.87 13.16 11.77
N ASP A 753 -6.24 14.30 12.37
CA ASP A 753 -5.74 14.71 13.69
C ASP A 753 -6.25 13.79 14.80
N PHE A 754 -7.44 13.20 14.60
CA PHE A 754 -7.99 12.20 15.50
C PHE A 754 -7.08 10.98 15.60
N ALA A 755 -6.61 10.49 14.45
CA ALA A 755 -5.75 9.31 14.37
C ALA A 755 -4.33 9.52 14.94
N LEU A 756 -3.90 10.77 15.07
CA LEU A 756 -2.57 11.17 15.54
C LEU A 756 -2.52 11.40 17.05
N MET A 757 -3.64 11.25 17.73
CA MET A 757 -3.72 11.35 19.18
C MET A 757 -3.09 10.12 19.83
N VAL A 758 -1.94 10.34 20.46
CA VAL A 758 -1.20 9.29 21.17
C VAL A 758 -1.87 9.05 22.52
N PRO A 759 -2.21 7.80 22.88
CA PRO A 759 -2.66 7.46 24.23
C PRO A 759 -1.53 7.82 25.19
N ASP A 760 -1.85 8.52 26.28
CA ASP A 760 -0.83 8.72 27.30
C ASP A 760 -0.48 7.34 27.88
N ASN A 761 0.77 6.92 27.73
CA ASN A 761 1.23 5.68 28.35
C ASN A 761 1.26 5.81 29.89
N GLN A 762 1.16 7.04 30.43
CA GLN A 762 1.13 7.30 31.87
C GLN A 762 -0.27 7.39 32.48
N ASP A 763 -1.35 7.53 31.69
CA ASP A 763 -2.73 7.54 32.22
C ASP A 763 -3.35 6.14 32.30
N GLN A 764 -2.58 5.14 32.74
CA GLN A 764 -3.19 3.91 33.25
C GLN A 764 -3.87 4.12 34.62
N ASP A 765 -3.59 5.27 35.26
CA ASP A 765 -4.24 5.75 36.47
C ASP A 765 -4.89 7.11 36.19
N CYS A 766 -6.08 7.10 35.59
CA CYS A 766 -6.95 8.27 35.44
C CYS A 766 -7.47 8.83 36.78
N HIS A 767 -6.78 8.57 37.89
CA HIS A 767 -7.24 8.79 39.26
C HIS A 767 -6.24 9.52 40.16
N SER A 768 -5.10 10.00 39.60
CA SER A 768 -4.29 11.01 40.27
C SER A 768 -5.01 12.37 40.20
N THR A 769 -5.74 12.71 41.26
CA THR A 769 -6.39 14.01 41.50
C THR A 769 -5.43 15.21 41.55
N THR A 770 -4.14 15.01 41.26
CA THR A 770 -3.07 16.00 41.47
C THR A 770 -2.39 16.48 40.17
N GLN A 771 -2.83 16.05 38.98
CA GLN A 771 -2.19 16.44 37.70
C GLN A 771 -3.15 17.04 36.65
N ALA A 772 -4.24 17.70 37.09
CA ALA A 772 -5.23 18.34 36.21
C ALA A 772 -4.69 19.52 35.35
N THR A 773 -3.45 19.97 35.49
CA THR A 773 -2.94 21.21 34.87
C THR A 773 -2.19 21.03 33.55
N THR A 774 -2.06 19.81 33.02
CA THR A 774 -1.34 19.53 31.76
C THR A 774 -2.19 18.93 30.63
N PHE A 775 -3.52 18.91 30.79
CA PHE A 775 -4.46 18.27 29.85
C PHE A 775 -4.86 19.09 28.61
N ASP A 776 -4.34 20.31 28.43
CA ASP A 776 -4.80 21.28 27.41
C ASP A 776 -4.68 20.82 25.94
N ASN A 777 -4.01 19.70 25.64
CA ASN A 777 -3.73 19.28 24.26
C ASN A 777 -4.60 18.11 23.73
N LYS A 778 -5.66 17.70 24.43
CA LYS A 778 -6.52 16.56 24.03
C LYS A 778 -8.02 16.88 24.08
N GLN A 779 -8.43 18.02 23.55
CA GLN A 779 -9.84 18.41 23.51
C GLN A 779 -10.47 18.18 22.13
N VAL A 780 -11.70 17.70 22.12
CA VAL A 780 -12.58 17.61 20.94
C VAL A 780 -13.66 18.66 21.06
N PHE A 781 -13.81 19.48 20.03
CA PHE A 781 -14.78 20.56 19.98
C PHE A 781 -16.07 20.10 19.32
N TYR A 782 -17.18 20.70 19.71
CA TYR A 782 -18.49 20.43 19.12
C TYR A 782 -19.12 21.76 18.72
N PHE A 783 -19.61 21.85 17.49
CA PHE A 783 -20.23 23.04 16.92
C PHE A 783 -21.60 22.68 16.39
N TRP A 784 -22.61 23.43 16.81
CA TRP A 784 -23.97 23.34 16.33
C TRP A 784 -24.19 24.34 15.19
N HIS A 785 -24.77 23.88 14.10
CA HIS A 785 -25.15 24.68 12.93
C HIS A 785 -26.66 24.69 12.84
N ALA A 786 -27.27 25.80 13.27
CA ALA A 786 -28.70 25.98 13.22
C ALA A 786 -29.22 26.09 11.78
N ALA A 787 -30.53 25.95 11.59
CA ALA A 787 -31.18 25.99 10.28
C ALA A 787 -30.97 27.31 9.52
N ASP A 788 -30.66 28.40 10.23
CA ASP A 788 -30.32 29.72 9.68
C ASP A 788 -28.82 29.90 9.38
N ASN A 789 -28.03 28.84 9.50
CA ASN A 789 -26.57 28.78 9.41
C ASN A 789 -25.82 29.49 10.55
N THR A 790 -26.48 29.82 11.66
CA THR A 790 -25.77 30.30 12.85
C THR A 790 -24.92 29.18 13.46
N VAL A 791 -23.64 29.46 13.70
CA VAL A 791 -22.69 28.50 14.30
C VAL A 791 -22.49 28.81 15.78
N THR A 792 -22.72 27.83 16.65
CA THR A 792 -22.51 27.95 18.10
C THR A 792 -21.58 26.84 18.58
N GLN A 793 -20.53 27.18 19.34
CA GLN A 793 -19.73 26.16 20.03
C GLN A 793 -20.55 25.56 21.18
N VAL A 794 -20.78 24.25 21.09
CA VAL A 794 -21.55 23.44 22.05
C VAL A 794 -20.72 23.15 23.29
N GLY A 795 -19.46 22.79 23.08
CA GLY A 795 -18.55 22.44 24.16
C GLY A 795 -17.23 21.90 23.61
N ASN A 796 -16.28 21.72 24.51
CA ASN A 796 -14.99 21.09 24.26
C ASN A 796 -14.76 20.05 25.36
N PHE A 797 -14.50 18.81 24.95
CA PHE A 797 -14.45 17.66 25.86
C PHE A 797 -13.12 16.97 25.79
N HIS A 798 -12.68 16.40 26.91
CA HIS A 798 -11.43 15.66 26.97
C HIS A 798 -11.54 14.33 26.23
N LEU A 799 -10.60 14.08 25.33
CA LEU A 799 -10.46 12.81 24.64
C LEU A 799 -9.73 11.80 25.52
N VAL A 800 -10.25 10.59 25.54
CA VAL A 800 -9.72 9.41 26.21
C VAL A 800 -9.54 8.29 25.18
N VAL A 801 -8.41 7.59 25.26
CA VAL A 801 -8.13 6.41 24.44
C VAL A 801 -8.15 5.18 25.35
N ALA A 802 -9.08 4.26 25.10
CA ALA A 802 -9.18 3.01 25.83
C ALA A 802 -8.88 1.82 24.92
N ASP A 803 -8.60 0.65 25.49
CA ASP A 803 -8.68 -0.58 24.70
C ASP A 803 -10.13 -0.84 24.35
N ARG A 804 -10.38 -1.30 23.12
CA ARG A 804 -11.69 -1.85 22.80
C ARG A 804 -11.93 -3.04 23.72
N VAL A 805 -13.05 -3.06 24.38
CA VAL A 805 -13.46 -4.18 25.21
C VAL A 805 -14.57 -4.95 24.50
N LYS A 806 -14.54 -6.28 24.65
CA LYS A 806 -15.62 -7.16 24.23
C LYS A 806 -16.13 -7.95 25.42
N ARG A 807 -17.43 -8.16 25.47
CA ARG A 807 -18.03 -9.05 26.46
C ARG A 807 -17.50 -10.47 26.25
N SER A 808 -16.91 -11.05 27.30
CA SER A 808 -16.33 -12.40 27.23
C SER A 808 -17.20 -13.48 27.85
N GLY A 809 -18.22 -13.12 28.64
CA GLY A 809 -19.14 -14.07 29.25
C GLY A 809 -19.37 -13.83 30.74
N ASN A 810 -20.14 -14.72 31.36
CA ASN A 810 -20.42 -14.72 32.79
C ASN A 810 -19.27 -15.44 33.54
N LEU A 811 -18.93 -14.96 34.73
CA LEU A 811 -17.98 -15.61 35.63
C LEU A 811 -18.73 -16.15 36.86
N ASN A 812 -18.13 -17.14 37.53
CA ASN A 812 -18.68 -17.74 38.75
C ASN A 812 -18.12 -17.11 40.05
N GLY A 813 -17.36 -16.01 39.97
CA GLY A 813 -16.72 -15.33 41.11
C GLY A 813 -15.46 -14.54 40.73
N SER A 814 -14.91 -13.73 41.64
CA SER A 814 -13.49 -13.28 41.57
C SER A 814 -12.63 -14.50 41.82
N GLY A 815 -12.24 -15.20 40.76
CA GLY A 815 -11.20 -16.21 40.88
C GLY A 815 -9.89 -15.61 41.41
N ALA A 816 -8.94 -16.46 41.79
CA ALA A 816 -7.57 -16.02 42.09
C ALA A 816 -7.00 -15.21 40.90
N GLY A 817 -6.37 -14.07 41.20
CA GLY A 817 -5.77 -13.21 40.18
C GLY A 817 -6.63 -12.04 39.69
N TRP A 818 -7.69 -11.65 40.42
CA TRP A 818 -8.45 -10.41 40.18
C TRP A 818 -8.25 -9.44 41.35
N THR A 819 -7.89 -8.19 41.05
CA THR A 819 -7.70 -7.11 42.03
C THR A 819 -8.84 -6.12 41.91
N GLN A 820 -9.47 -5.79 43.04
CA GLN A 820 -10.56 -4.82 43.10
C GLN A 820 -10.04 -3.42 42.73
N ILE A 821 -10.80 -2.70 41.89
CA ILE A 821 -10.47 -1.36 41.42
C ILE A 821 -11.11 -0.36 42.39
N ALA A 822 -10.29 0.47 43.04
CA ALA A 822 -10.68 1.36 44.14
C ALA A 822 -11.64 2.49 43.72
N ASP A 823 -11.56 2.94 42.48
CA ASP A 823 -12.31 4.10 41.99
C ASP A 823 -13.78 3.80 41.70
N TYR A 824 -14.13 2.53 41.56
CA TYR A 824 -15.52 2.08 41.51
C TYR A 824 -16.10 1.77 42.90
N THR A 825 -15.28 1.79 43.96
CA THR A 825 -15.66 1.39 45.33
C THR A 825 -15.66 2.50 46.36
N ASN A 826 -15.12 3.70 46.07
CA ASN A 826 -15.13 4.83 47.02
C ASN A 826 -16.51 5.51 47.21
N CYS A 827 -17.58 4.90 46.70
CA CYS A 827 -18.97 5.19 47.06
C CYS A 827 -19.40 4.44 48.36
N ASN A 828 -18.45 4.08 49.22
CA ASN A 828 -18.64 3.14 50.35
C ASN A 828 -19.14 3.77 51.65
N GLY A 829 -19.62 5.01 51.63
CA GLY A 829 -20.51 5.48 52.69
C GLY A 829 -21.79 4.64 52.62
N THR A 830 -22.17 3.95 53.70
CA THR A 830 -23.27 2.97 53.77
C THR A 830 -24.67 3.46 53.34
N ASN A 831 -24.81 4.71 52.89
CA ASN A 831 -26.03 5.29 52.31
C ASN A 831 -25.95 5.54 50.78
N TYR A 832 -24.81 5.27 50.11
CA TYR A 832 -24.60 5.64 48.71
C TYR A 832 -25.17 4.63 47.69
N ARG A 833 -25.22 3.34 48.05
CA ARG A 833 -25.73 2.27 47.15
C ARG A 833 -27.25 2.33 46.92
N GLN A 834 -28.01 2.97 47.81
CA GLN A 834 -29.48 2.94 47.75
C GLN A 834 -30.11 4.14 47.03
N ASN A 835 -29.37 5.23 46.79
CA ASN A 835 -29.93 6.48 46.25
C ASN A 835 -29.42 6.86 44.85
N TYR A 836 -28.40 6.19 44.32
CA TYR A 836 -27.63 6.70 43.18
C TYR A 836 -27.32 5.66 42.09
N GLY A 837 -28.20 4.72 41.77
CA GLY A 837 -28.21 3.99 40.48
C GLY A 837 -26.98 3.15 40.07
N VAL A 838 -25.88 3.12 40.83
CA VAL A 838 -24.69 2.32 40.53
C VAL A 838 -24.92 0.89 41.00
N ASP A 839 -25.34 0.01 40.09
CA ASP A 839 -25.76 -1.36 40.42
C ASP A 839 -24.58 -2.36 40.53
N ALA A 840 -23.34 -1.86 40.45
CA ALA A 840 -22.12 -2.65 40.55
C ALA A 840 -21.63 -2.70 42.01
N ASP A 841 -21.68 -3.88 42.62
CA ASP A 841 -21.13 -4.18 43.95
C ASP A 841 -19.59 -4.06 44.01
N GLY A 842 -18.91 -4.12 42.86
CA GLY A 842 -17.47 -4.02 42.74
C GLY A 842 -16.99 -4.29 41.31
N ALA A 843 -15.89 -3.63 40.91
CA ALA A 843 -15.19 -3.91 39.67
C ALA A 843 -13.76 -4.39 39.98
N HIS A 844 -13.27 -5.33 39.18
CA HIS A 844 -11.99 -5.98 39.40
C HIS A 844 -11.22 -6.09 38.08
N ARG A 845 -9.91 -5.86 38.13
CA ARG A 845 -9.00 -6.05 37.00
C ARG A 845 -8.23 -7.35 37.20
N GLN A 846 -8.12 -8.17 36.16
CA GLN A 846 -7.34 -9.41 36.23
C GLN A 846 -5.84 -9.07 36.19
N ASN A 847 -5.09 -9.56 37.18
CA ASN A 847 -3.65 -9.34 37.34
C ASN A 847 -2.88 -9.62 36.04
N ASN A 848 -1.99 -8.70 35.66
CA ASN A 848 -1.17 -8.77 34.45
C ASN A 848 -1.94 -8.85 33.13
N THR A 849 -3.24 -8.52 33.12
CA THR A 849 -4.05 -8.37 31.91
C THR A 849 -4.88 -7.08 32.00
N ARG A 850 -5.49 -6.68 30.89
CA ARG A 850 -6.43 -5.54 30.85
C ARG A 850 -7.89 -6.00 30.90
N HIS A 851 -8.14 -7.24 31.33
CA HIS A 851 -9.49 -7.74 31.46
C HIS A 851 -10.14 -7.17 32.73
N ILE A 852 -11.41 -6.79 32.59
CA ILE A 852 -12.22 -6.21 33.65
C ILE A 852 -13.35 -7.17 33.95
N SER A 853 -13.68 -7.31 35.23
CA SER A 853 -14.90 -7.96 35.66
C SER A 853 -15.66 -7.03 36.58
N SER A 854 -16.98 -7.10 36.51
CA SER A 854 -17.86 -6.38 37.42
C SER A 854 -18.83 -7.34 38.07
N THR A 855 -19.23 -7.00 39.28
CA THR A 855 -20.12 -7.78 40.13
C THR A 855 -21.37 -7.00 40.44
N GLY A 856 -22.51 -7.66 40.47
CA GLY A 856 -23.73 -7.12 41.07
C GLY A 856 -24.83 -8.16 41.12
N THR A 857 -26.08 -7.71 41.20
CA THR A 857 -27.28 -8.52 41.49
C THR A 857 -27.47 -9.77 40.62
N LYS A 858 -26.90 -9.83 39.41
CA LYS A 858 -27.01 -10.97 38.47
C LYS A 858 -25.71 -11.77 38.29
N GLY A 859 -24.74 -11.62 39.19
CA GLY A 859 -23.47 -12.33 39.17
C GLY A 859 -22.35 -11.59 38.44
N TRP A 860 -21.23 -12.28 38.26
CA TRP A 860 -20.02 -11.68 37.71
C TRP A 860 -20.06 -11.64 36.19
N ARG A 861 -19.64 -10.52 35.61
CA ARG A 861 -19.47 -10.38 34.16
C ARG A 861 -18.01 -10.08 33.83
N SER A 862 -17.54 -10.57 32.69
CA SER A 862 -16.19 -10.33 32.20
C SER A 862 -16.18 -9.60 30.87
N TYR A 863 -15.26 -8.65 30.77
CA TYR A 863 -14.94 -7.86 29.60
C TYR A 863 -13.46 -8.07 29.28
N LYS A 864 -13.19 -8.58 28.08
CA LYS A 864 -11.83 -8.78 27.58
C LYS A 864 -11.42 -7.56 26.77
N ALA A 865 -10.38 -6.88 27.21
CA ALA A 865 -9.68 -5.91 26.38
C ALA A 865 -9.06 -6.62 25.17
N GLU A 866 -9.36 -6.13 23.99
CA GLU A 866 -8.67 -6.49 22.77
C GLU A 866 -7.43 -5.61 22.69
N THR A 867 -6.32 -6.07 23.26
CA THR A 867 -5.09 -5.27 23.46
C THR A 867 -4.46 -4.71 22.19
N LYS A 868 -4.96 -5.11 21.01
CA LYS A 868 -4.57 -4.58 19.71
C LYS A 868 -5.56 -3.55 19.14
N GLN A 869 -6.79 -3.45 19.67
CA GLN A 869 -7.81 -2.47 19.27
C GLN A 869 -7.90 -1.34 20.28
N LYS A 870 -7.84 -0.10 19.80
CA LYS A 870 -8.11 1.11 20.59
C LYS A 870 -9.45 1.71 20.16
N ILE A 871 -10.08 2.41 21.09
CA ILE A 871 -11.25 3.25 20.83
C ILE A 871 -10.98 4.65 21.36
N PHE A 872 -11.63 5.61 20.73
CA PHE A 872 -11.67 6.98 21.20
C PHE A 872 -13.00 7.24 21.90
N MET A 873 -12.93 7.88 23.06
CA MET A 873 -14.10 8.31 23.82
C MET A 873 -13.88 9.74 24.27
N ILE A 874 -14.95 10.51 24.43
CA ILE A 874 -14.90 11.81 25.08
C ILE A 874 -15.51 11.73 26.46
N ARG A 875 -14.93 12.48 27.39
CA ARG A 875 -15.50 12.69 28.72
C ARG A 875 -16.51 13.83 28.64
N MET A 876 -17.79 13.53 28.78
CA MET A 876 -18.91 14.47 28.63
C MET A 876 -19.10 15.46 29.80
N VAL A 877 -18.19 15.45 30.79
CA VAL A 877 -18.24 16.32 31.97
C VAL A 877 -16.96 17.14 32.10
N ASN A 878 -17.12 18.45 32.33
CA ASN A 878 -16.03 19.41 32.20
C ASN A 878 -15.35 19.80 33.53
N ASN A 879 -15.83 19.32 34.68
CA ASN A 879 -15.28 19.71 35.98
C ASN A 879 -15.06 18.50 36.90
N GLU A 880 -13.82 18.34 37.38
CA GLU A 880 -13.43 17.22 38.25
C GLU A 880 -13.91 17.39 39.70
N GLN A 881 -14.22 18.62 40.12
CA GLN A 881 -14.43 18.91 41.53
C GLN A 881 -15.82 18.53 42.08
N ASN A 882 -16.81 18.21 41.23
CA ASN A 882 -18.18 17.87 41.66
C ASN A 882 -18.76 16.66 40.90
N ILE A 883 -17.99 15.58 40.81
CA ILE A 883 -18.45 14.29 40.23
C ILE A 883 -19.66 13.71 41.01
N LEU A 884 -19.92 14.19 42.23
CA LEU A 884 -20.86 13.57 43.18
C LEU A 884 -22.13 14.38 43.47
N THR A 885 -22.32 15.55 42.86
CA THR A 885 -23.57 16.32 42.95
C THR A 885 -23.80 17.12 41.67
N ASN A 886 -24.70 16.65 40.80
CA ASN A 886 -25.21 17.34 39.61
C ASN A 886 -24.13 17.83 38.63
N SER A 887 -23.40 16.90 38.00
CA SER A 887 -22.64 17.24 36.79
C SER A 887 -23.62 17.53 35.65
N THR A 888 -23.65 18.78 35.20
CA THR A 888 -24.57 19.25 34.15
C THR A 888 -23.80 19.62 32.89
N PHE A 889 -24.36 19.25 31.74
CA PHE A 889 -24.02 19.89 30.48
C PHE A 889 -24.95 21.10 30.30
N GLN A 890 -24.41 22.30 30.06
CA GLN A 890 -25.17 23.55 30.06
C GLN A 890 -25.05 24.30 28.72
N ARG A 891 -26.19 24.80 28.22
CA ARG A 891 -26.28 25.83 27.19
C ARG A 891 -26.71 27.15 27.83
N ASN A 892 -25.90 28.21 27.71
CA ASN A 892 -26.27 29.56 28.15
C ASN A 892 -26.91 29.62 29.55
N ASN A 893 -26.38 28.86 30.51
CA ASN A 893 -26.90 28.71 31.90
C ASN A 893 -28.20 27.88 32.07
N THR A 894 -28.58 27.06 31.08
CA THR A 894 -29.69 26.10 31.14
C THR A 894 -29.12 24.68 31.07
N ASN A 895 -29.48 23.80 32.02
CA ASN A 895 -29.04 22.40 32.04
C ASN A 895 -29.74 21.60 30.93
N GLU A 896 -28.99 21.07 29.96
CA GLU A 896 -29.54 20.24 28.87
C GLU A 896 -29.43 18.74 29.20
N ILE A 897 -28.37 18.32 29.91
CA ILE A 897 -28.26 16.98 30.52
C ILE A 897 -27.88 17.11 31.99
N THR A 898 -28.57 16.38 32.86
CA THR A 898 -28.12 16.13 34.24
C THR A 898 -27.78 14.66 34.40
N TYR A 899 -26.54 14.34 34.75
CA TYR A 899 -26.18 12.95 35.07
C TYR A 899 -26.62 12.60 36.49
N GLN A 900 -27.33 11.48 36.65
CA GLN A 900 -27.75 10.99 37.95
C GLN A 900 -27.23 9.58 38.19
N GLY A 901 -26.66 9.37 39.38
CA GLY A 901 -26.34 8.03 39.87
C GLY A 901 -25.41 7.20 38.97
N THR A 902 -24.43 7.84 38.33
CA THR A 902 -23.56 7.16 37.36
C THR A 902 -22.15 7.72 37.35
N LEU A 903 -21.18 6.87 36.99
CA LEU A 903 -19.80 7.25 36.65
C LEU A 903 -19.51 7.04 35.16
N ARG A 904 -20.54 6.74 34.36
CA ARG A 904 -20.42 6.41 32.94
C ARG A 904 -20.40 7.68 32.07
N PHE A 905 -19.35 8.49 32.18
CA PHE A 905 -19.27 9.78 31.48
C PHE A 905 -18.56 9.72 30.12
N TYR A 906 -18.17 8.53 29.67
CA TYR A 906 -17.32 8.36 28.50
C TYR A 906 -18.13 7.85 27.31
N ALA A 907 -18.29 8.72 26.33
CA ALA A 907 -19.10 8.49 25.14
C ALA A 907 -18.21 8.33 23.91
N ASN A 908 -18.63 7.52 22.94
CA ASN A 908 -18.05 7.59 21.61
C ASN A 908 -18.27 9.02 21.04
N PRO A 909 -17.26 9.67 20.44
CA PRO A 909 -17.35 11.05 19.98
C PRO A 909 -18.48 11.34 18.99
N ALA A 910 -18.77 10.42 18.07
CA ALA A 910 -19.87 10.54 17.12
C ALA A 910 -21.23 10.36 17.82
N ILE A 911 -21.34 9.37 18.71
CA ILE A 911 -22.55 9.15 19.51
C ILE A 911 -22.82 10.38 20.39
N ALA A 912 -21.79 10.97 20.98
CA ALA A 912 -21.91 12.22 21.72
C ALA A 912 -22.38 13.38 20.84
N ALA A 913 -21.86 13.52 19.61
CA ALA A 913 -22.33 14.53 18.66
C ALA A 913 -23.82 14.33 18.32
N ALA A 914 -24.25 13.10 18.11
CA ALA A 914 -25.64 12.76 17.81
C ALA A 914 -26.58 13.04 18.97
N VAL A 915 -26.18 12.68 20.21
CA VAL A 915 -26.94 13.00 21.43
C VAL A 915 -27.01 14.51 21.63
N MET A 916 -25.90 15.24 21.48
CA MET A 916 -25.90 16.71 21.53
C MET A 916 -26.83 17.29 20.48
N GLY A 917 -26.78 16.81 19.23
CA GLY A 917 -27.69 17.30 18.20
C GLY A 917 -29.15 17.12 18.55
N ALA A 918 -29.50 15.94 19.09
CA ALA A 918 -30.86 15.67 19.53
C ALA A 918 -31.31 16.58 20.68
N LEU A 919 -30.40 16.88 21.62
CA LEU A 919 -30.64 17.78 22.74
C LEU A 919 -30.85 19.22 22.28
N PHE A 920 -30.09 19.68 21.29
CA PHE A 920 -30.19 21.04 20.75
C PHE A 920 -31.51 21.30 20.00
N GLU A 921 -32.15 20.25 19.48
CA GLU A 921 -33.44 20.34 18.82
C GLU A 921 -34.64 20.14 19.75
N THR A 922 -34.45 19.61 20.97
CA THR A 922 -35.55 19.40 21.92
C THR A 922 -35.60 20.50 22.98
N THR A 923 -36.78 20.71 23.57
CA THR A 923 -36.97 21.65 24.70
C THR A 923 -36.96 20.95 26.06
N ALA A 924 -36.79 19.62 26.06
CA ALA A 924 -36.83 18.80 27.27
C ALA A 924 -35.48 18.81 28.01
N ILE A 925 -35.53 18.83 29.35
CA ILE A 925 -34.36 18.58 30.19
C ILE A 925 -34.22 17.07 30.35
N VAL A 926 -33.09 16.51 29.93
CA VAL A 926 -32.84 15.07 29.96
C VAL A 926 -31.99 14.70 31.19
N GLU A 927 -32.47 13.74 31.97
CA GLU A 927 -31.67 13.12 33.03
C GLU A 927 -31.03 11.84 32.47
N SER A 928 -29.72 11.64 32.67
CA SER A 928 -28.95 10.57 32.04
C SER A 928 -28.30 9.62 33.04
N GLY A 929 -28.46 8.31 32.77
CA GLY A 929 -27.74 7.22 33.43
C GLY A 929 -26.34 6.98 32.86
N GLY A 930 -25.94 7.71 31.81
CA GLY A 930 -24.59 7.72 31.23
C GLY A 930 -24.36 6.79 30.03
N PHE A 931 -23.09 6.73 29.62
CA PHE A 931 -22.55 5.98 28.48
C PHE A 931 -21.73 4.76 28.95
N ALA A 932 -20.39 4.85 28.92
CA ALA A 932 -19.44 3.85 29.40
C ALA A 932 -18.47 4.41 30.46
N PHE A 933 -17.68 3.53 31.07
CA PHE A 933 -16.55 3.89 31.94
C PHE A 933 -15.29 4.26 31.12
N ALA A 934 -14.28 4.82 31.78
CA ALA A 934 -13.06 5.33 31.14
C ALA A 934 -12.25 4.25 30.39
N ASP A 935 -12.40 2.98 30.78
CA ASP A 935 -11.76 1.82 30.16
C ASP A 935 -12.62 1.18 29.05
N GLY A 936 -13.72 1.83 28.67
CA GLY A 936 -14.67 1.36 27.65
C GLY A 936 -15.63 0.29 28.17
N SER A 937 -15.49 -0.19 29.41
CA SER A 937 -16.39 -1.19 29.97
C SER A 937 -17.74 -0.60 30.37
N CYS A 938 -18.72 -1.48 30.59
CA CYS A 938 -20.05 -1.06 31.03
C CYS A 938 -20.71 -2.10 31.95
N TYR A 939 -21.58 -1.67 32.85
CA TYR A 939 -22.41 -2.53 33.69
C TYR A 939 -23.65 -1.73 34.17
N PRO A 940 -24.86 -2.33 34.31
CA PRO A 940 -25.24 -3.73 34.08
C PRO A 940 -25.58 -4.08 32.62
N SER A 941 -25.60 -3.10 31.73
CA SER A 941 -25.93 -3.34 30.32
C SER A 941 -24.76 -3.94 29.54
N SER A 942 -25.03 -4.74 28.51
CA SER A 942 -24.02 -5.25 27.58
C SER A 942 -23.93 -4.46 26.27
N THR A 943 -24.74 -3.42 26.11
CA THR A 943 -24.83 -2.60 24.89
C THR A 943 -24.06 -1.28 24.99
N HIS A 944 -23.62 -0.87 26.18
CA HIS A 944 -22.85 0.37 26.43
C HIS A 944 -21.34 0.21 26.28
N VAL A 945 -20.88 -0.93 25.80
CA VAL A 945 -19.45 -1.18 25.67
C VAL A 945 -18.86 -0.16 24.68
N ASN A 946 -17.67 0.36 24.97
CA ASN A 946 -16.97 1.34 24.14
C ASN A 946 -17.67 2.72 24.01
N GLY A 947 -18.66 3.03 24.86
CA GLY A 947 -19.40 4.30 24.81
C GLY A 947 -20.38 4.40 23.64
N GLU A 948 -20.78 3.26 23.08
CA GLU A 948 -21.62 3.14 21.87
C GLU A 948 -23.14 3.25 22.15
N ALA A 949 -23.55 3.42 23.41
CA ALA A 949 -24.95 3.55 23.79
C ALA A 949 -25.17 4.57 24.91
N PHE A 950 -26.40 5.06 25.00
CA PHE A 950 -26.81 6.16 25.88
C PHE A 950 -28.09 5.81 26.65
N ASP A 951 -28.05 5.98 27.98
CA ASP A 951 -29.21 5.78 28.86
C ASP A 951 -29.75 7.13 29.35
N THR A 952 -31.07 7.29 29.31
CA THR A 952 -31.77 8.43 29.93
C THR A 952 -32.88 7.96 30.85
N ASP A 953 -33.10 8.67 31.94
CA ASP A 953 -34.36 8.53 32.67
C ASP A 953 -35.51 8.96 31.77
N TYR A 954 -36.66 8.41 32.09
CA TYR A 954 -37.87 8.73 31.37
C TYR A 954 -38.30 10.17 31.61
N LEU A 955 -38.67 10.89 30.55
CA LEU A 955 -39.16 12.26 30.67
C LEU A 955 -40.55 12.29 31.31
N THR A 956 -40.84 13.36 32.05
CA THR A 956 -42.13 13.51 32.75
C THR A 956 -43.29 13.64 31.77
N ALA A 957 -43.08 14.31 30.64
CA ALA A 957 -44.06 14.44 29.58
C ALA A 957 -43.76 13.47 28.43
N ILE A 958 -44.73 12.61 28.10
CA ILE A 958 -44.61 11.61 27.03
C ILE A 958 -44.38 12.24 25.65
N ASN A 959 -44.89 13.45 25.41
CA ASN A 959 -44.70 14.15 24.14
C ASN A 959 -43.26 14.63 23.97
N ASP A 960 -42.64 15.07 25.06
CA ASP A 960 -41.23 15.46 25.10
C ASP A 960 -40.33 14.24 24.86
N GLU A 961 -40.70 13.08 25.42
CA GLU A 961 -40.03 11.80 25.18
C GLU A 961 -40.13 11.35 23.72
N LYS A 962 -41.33 11.44 23.13
CA LYS A 962 -41.53 11.14 21.70
C LYS A 962 -40.76 12.10 20.81
N ASP A 963 -40.68 13.38 21.17
CA ASP A 963 -39.90 14.36 20.43
C ASP A 963 -38.40 14.05 20.53
N PHE A 964 -37.87 13.82 21.74
CA PHE A 964 -36.47 13.49 21.95
C PHE A 964 -36.05 12.21 21.19
N ILE A 965 -36.87 11.14 21.25
CA ILE A 965 -36.66 9.92 20.46
C ILE A 965 -36.63 10.20 18.97
N ARG A 966 -37.54 11.06 18.48
CA ARG A 966 -37.56 11.47 17.06
C ARG A 966 -36.29 12.21 16.69
N ARG A 967 -35.78 13.10 17.57
CA ARG A 967 -34.53 13.82 17.34
C ARG A 967 -33.32 12.87 17.32
N LEU A 968 -33.26 11.90 18.24
CA LEU A 968 -32.23 10.85 18.21
C LEU A 968 -32.25 10.08 16.89
N HIS A 969 -33.43 9.67 16.41
CA HIS A 969 -33.57 9.00 15.11
C HIS A 969 -33.10 9.86 13.95
N CYS A 970 -33.42 11.15 13.96
CA CYS A 970 -32.92 12.13 12.99
C CYS A 970 -31.38 12.16 12.92
N TYR A 971 -30.66 11.85 14.01
CA TYR A 971 -29.20 11.75 14.08
C TYR A 971 -28.67 10.31 13.97
N GLY A 972 -29.47 9.36 13.45
CA GLY A 972 -29.01 8.02 13.09
C GLY A 972 -29.21 6.93 14.15
N PHE A 973 -29.88 7.22 15.28
CA PHE A 973 -30.26 6.17 16.23
C PHE A 973 -31.40 5.31 15.67
N GLN A 974 -31.15 4.00 15.51
CA GLN A 974 -32.09 3.06 14.89
C GLN A 974 -32.85 2.20 15.91
N ARG A 975 -32.30 2.05 17.13
CA ARG A 975 -32.95 1.28 18.20
C ARG A 975 -33.12 2.12 19.46
N VAL A 976 -34.33 2.08 19.99
CA VAL A 976 -34.62 2.55 21.35
C VAL A 976 -35.29 1.40 22.11
N ILE A 977 -34.71 1.03 23.25
CA ILE A 977 -35.28 0.04 24.16
C ILE A 977 -36.01 0.80 25.26
N VAL A 978 -37.27 0.43 25.49
CA VAL A 978 -38.10 0.96 26.57
C VAL A 978 -38.66 -0.16 27.43
N GLY A 979 -38.66 0.05 28.73
CA GLY A 979 -39.34 -0.78 29.72
C GLY A 979 -40.86 -0.77 29.58
N LYS A 980 -41.49 -1.82 30.11
CA LYS A 980 -42.92 -2.12 29.97
C LYS A 980 -43.84 -1.36 30.95
N THR A 981 -43.33 -0.45 31.77
CA THR A 981 -44.10 0.16 32.87
C THR A 981 -44.91 1.39 32.44
N SER A 982 -46.19 1.42 32.83
CA SER A 982 -46.97 2.65 32.89
C SER A 982 -46.48 3.47 34.08
N LEU A 983 -45.90 4.66 33.86
CA LEU A 983 -45.67 5.62 34.94
C LEU A 983 -47.02 6.03 35.53
N SER A 984 -47.29 5.69 36.79
CA SER A 984 -48.28 6.45 37.54
C SER A 984 -47.65 7.79 37.92
N ALA A 985 -48.27 8.88 37.49
CA ALA A 985 -47.99 10.20 38.05
C ALA A 985 -48.06 10.08 39.59
N ASN A 986 -46.99 10.49 40.28
CA ASN A 986 -46.78 10.47 41.74
C ASN A 986 -46.16 9.19 42.32
N GLY A 987 -44.84 9.04 42.15
CA GLY A 987 -43.89 8.68 43.23
C GLY A 987 -44.16 7.50 44.18
N ALA A 988 -45.01 6.53 43.83
CA ALA A 988 -45.32 5.40 44.68
C ALA A 988 -44.80 4.08 44.08
N THR A 989 -43.98 3.38 44.87
CA THR A 989 -43.44 2.05 44.62
C THR A 989 -44.58 1.06 44.33
N LEU A 990 -44.58 0.43 43.15
CA LEU A 990 -45.48 -0.69 42.84
C LEU A 990 -44.68 -1.98 42.64
N SER A 991 -45.06 -2.99 43.44
CA SER A 991 -44.51 -4.33 43.44
C SER A 991 -44.78 -5.05 42.12
N TYR A 992 -43.76 -5.76 41.65
CA TYR A 992 -43.71 -6.61 40.47
C TYR A 992 -44.64 -7.82 40.62
N ASN A 993 -45.93 -7.69 40.34
CA ASN A 993 -46.80 -8.86 40.18
C ASN A 993 -47.94 -8.57 39.19
N GLY A 994 -47.69 -8.98 37.94
CA GLY A 994 -48.69 -9.25 36.91
C GLY A 994 -49.40 -8.03 36.32
N TYR A 995 -49.04 -7.62 35.10
CA TYR A 995 -49.97 -6.85 34.26
C TYR A 995 -49.72 -6.97 32.75
N SER A 996 -50.84 -7.07 32.03
CA SER A 996 -51.06 -6.98 30.59
C SER A 996 -51.27 -5.53 30.14
N GLY A 997 -50.35 -4.62 30.47
CA GLY A 997 -50.42 -3.21 30.07
C GLY A 997 -49.93 -2.96 28.64
N THR A 998 -50.59 -2.04 27.94
CA THR A 998 -50.10 -1.42 26.70
C THR A 998 -48.75 -0.74 26.93
N PRO A 999 -47.79 -0.84 25.99
CA PRO A 999 -46.50 -0.14 26.10
C PRO A 999 -46.68 1.36 26.34
N ARG A 1000 -45.79 1.96 27.14
CA ARG A 1000 -45.75 3.40 27.41
C ARG A 1000 -45.72 4.23 26.12
N LEU A 1001 -45.05 3.74 25.09
CA LEU A 1001 -45.04 4.32 23.75
C LEU A 1001 -45.78 3.38 22.80
N ASN A 1002 -46.89 3.84 22.23
CA ASN A 1002 -47.62 3.12 21.19
C ASN A 1002 -47.05 3.46 19.79
N ASP A 1003 -46.74 2.40 19.03
CA ASP A 1003 -45.97 2.35 17.78
C ASP A 1003 -46.45 3.32 16.68
N ASN A 1004 -47.75 3.64 16.63
CA ASN A 1004 -48.36 4.34 15.49
C ASN A 1004 -48.04 5.85 15.36
N THR A 1005 -47.18 6.43 16.22
CA THR A 1005 -46.87 7.89 16.23
C THR A 1005 -45.39 8.21 16.06
N LEU A 1006 -44.55 7.21 15.84
CA LEU A 1006 -43.09 7.35 15.72
C LEU A 1006 -42.62 7.09 14.28
N PRO A 1007 -41.44 7.59 13.88
CA PRO A 1007 -40.97 7.53 12.49
C PRO A 1007 -40.82 6.08 12.00
N SER A 1008 -41.16 5.84 10.73
CA SER A 1008 -40.86 4.59 10.04
C SER A 1008 -39.34 4.36 10.00
N GLY A 1009 -38.88 3.17 10.40
CA GLY A 1009 -37.44 2.81 10.44
C GLY A 1009 -36.83 2.76 11.84
N LEU A 1010 -37.47 3.41 12.82
CA LEU A 1010 -37.08 3.31 14.23
C LEU A 1010 -37.63 2.01 14.85
N THR A 1011 -36.75 1.15 15.37
CA THR A 1011 -37.17 -0.06 16.09
C THR A 1011 -37.29 0.22 17.58
N ILE A 1012 -38.51 0.17 18.11
CA ILE A 1012 -38.76 0.22 19.55
C ILE A 1012 -38.88 -1.20 20.08
N ILE A 1013 -37.95 -1.57 20.95
CA ILE A 1013 -37.99 -2.87 21.60
C ILE A 1013 -38.54 -2.69 23.01
N THR A 1014 -39.71 -3.26 23.26
CA THR A 1014 -40.20 -3.41 24.63
C THR A 1014 -39.52 -4.60 25.29
N ASP A 1015 -38.78 -4.37 26.39
CA ASP A 1015 -38.07 -5.44 27.12
C ASP A 1015 -39.07 -6.54 27.55
N PRO A 1016 -38.83 -7.84 27.27
CA PRO A 1016 -39.74 -8.90 27.69
C PRO A 1016 -39.84 -8.95 29.22
N PRO A 1017 -40.98 -9.38 29.81
CA PRO A 1017 -41.17 -9.45 31.26
C PRO A 1017 -40.25 -10.44 32.00
N SER A 1018 -39.30 -11.10 31.33
CA SER A 1018 -38.25 -11.91 31.94
C SER A 1018 -36.89 -11.20 32.02
N TYR A 1019 -36.75 -10.05 31.36
CA TYR A 1019 -35.54 -9.22 31.34
C TYR A 1019 -35.85 -7.90 32.07
N SER A 1020 -35.37 -7.80 33.30
CA SER A 1020 -35.65 -6.67 34.19
C SER A 1020 -34.70 -5.47 34.03
N LEU A 1021 -34.05 -5.33 32.88
CA LEU A 1021 -32.84 -4.47 32.79
C LEU A 1021 -33.16 -3.01 32.48
N HIS A 1022 -34.29 -2.71 31.82
CA HIS A 1022 -34.61 -1.36 31.32
C HIS A 1022 -35.96 -0.80 31.83
N HIS A 1023 -36.42 -1.22 33.02
CA HIS A 1023 -37.77 -0.91 33.51
C HIS A 1023 -38.02 0.56 33.91
N ASN A 1024 -36.97 1.37 34.09
CA ASN A 1024 -37.05 2.72 34.63
C ASN A 1024 -36.35 3.79 33.77
N HIS A 1025 -35.76 3.41 32.63
CA HIS A 1025 -35.01 4.31 31.76
C HIS A 1025 -35.22 3.95 30.28
N LEU A 1026 -34.92 4.91 29.41
CA LEU A 1026 -34.84 4.77 27.97
C LEU A 1026 -33.39 4.47 27.58
N HIS A 1027 -33.20 3.48 26.71
CA HIS A 1027 -31.89 3.08 26.21
C HIS A 1027 -31.84 3.27 24.70
N ALA A 1028 -30.89 4.06 24.21
CA ALA A 1028 -30.73 4.35 22.78
C ALA A 1028 -29.37 3.85 22.29
N ASP A 1029 -29.40 3.11 21.18
CA ASP A 1029 -28.20 2.68 20.47
C ASP A 1029 -28.46 2.55 18.96
N THR A 1030 -27.43 2.18 18.21
CA THR A 1030 -27.47 2.16 16.75
C THR A 1030 -27.75 0.77 16.11
N TYR A 1031 -27.96 -0.30 16.90
CA TYR A 1031 -28.03 -1.73 16.50
C TYR A 1031 -26.84 -2.31 15.67
N ASP A 1032 -26.41 -3.51 16.06
CA ASP A 1032 -25.41 -4.46 15.53
C ASP A 1032 -24.04 -4.03 14.95
N TYR A 1033 -23.00 -4.49 15.65
CA TYR A 1033 -21.69 -5.00 15.17
C TYR A 1033 -21.23 -4.55 13.77
N TRP A 1034 -20.23 -3.65 13.78
CA TRP A 1034 -19.58 -3.04 12.60
C TRP A 1034 -20.60 -2.16 11.85
N GLU A 1035 -20.63 -0.83 11.94
CA GLU A 1035 -19.47 0.05 11.99
C GLU A 1035 -19.89 1.55 12.04
N LEU A 1036 -21.15 2.02 12.22
CA LEU A 1036 -21.51 3.42 11.82
C LEU A 1036 -21.15 3.71 10.33
N ASP A 1037 -20.87 2.67 9.53
CA ASP A 1037 -20.50 2.75 8.10
C ASP A 1037 -21.63 3.26 7.21
N ASP A 1038 -22.88 3.14 7.66
CA ASP A 1038 -24.07 3.31 6.82
C ASP A 1038 -25.02 4.43 7.32
N VAL A 1039 -24.52 5.45 8.03
CA VAL A 1039 -25.19 6.76 7.92
C VAL A 1039 -24.84 7.24 6.52
N GLU A 1040 -25.76 7.04 5.56
CA GLU A 1040 -25.70 7.73 4.27
C GLU A 1040 -25.51 9.23 4.53
N LEU A 1041 -24.26 9.68 4.44
CA LEU A 1041 -23.86 11.05 4.14
C LEU A 1041 -24.31 11.32 2.71
N ASP A 1042 -25.63 11.37 2.53
CA ASP A 1042 -26.25 11.50 1.23
C ASP A 1042 -25.88 12.87 0.61
N LEU A 1043 -25.58 12.81 -0.69
CA LEU A 1043 -24.98 13.85 -1.53
C LEU A 1043 -25.93 15.01 -1.87
#